data_AF-A0A971MN45-F1
#
_entry.id   AF-A0A971MN45-F1
#
_cell.length_a   1.000
_cell.length_b   1.000
_cell.length_c   1.000
_cell.angle_alpha   90.00
_cell.angle_beta   90.00
_cell.angle_gamma   90.00
#
_symmetry.space_group_name_H-M   'P 1'
#
loop_
_entity.id
_entity.type
_entity.pdbx_description
1 polymer ?
#
loop_
_entity_poly.entity_id
_entity_poly.type
_entity_poly.pdbx_seq_one_letter_code
_entity_poly.pdbx_strand_id
1 'polypeptide(L)'
;MLKQTRVRLLLVGLAIALFVLAPVAGVTAAAFTDIKGHWAEPYINALVNEGYIKGYTDNTFRPDRTISRAEFVTIIMNIRGLKGSTSGTDSFSDIKNHWARDLINRAVSEGIVVKSEYSGTFKPDQALKRSEAAAMMVRALGQSPSSGTITFADKSDVQNSIYRDYIIAAYNLGLITGYNDGTFRPFNLVTRAQACTMLSNFSKKLDTAPVSGSGILSRIVVGGRTYDYLTTPVYFKIGFDEVRITNLRYTDNFLLVNNNAYIYSLKAGAGYPDLIVNNNRYVVKSFAISGSNLVVVPESMRLNRLVLGELRYNPEYVKLYVGRAYGDYYLYDMEIVDQYTVRVDGKEIDLRDNSVVIAPGNRYYIVERVILSENDTALELTETDPVIYNRLTMSDIEDIYVGNSRLNMSRISRIDFIIDNTRYYLNEVTIDASGNFSVDNKTYKPYEVTMIIDGEYYTIEDIRIYDQKFTFYCKLTDFDKVRINSKYYDVNRVQIVRDGIRYDLDEVLVVKRNVVRIGGKQYTLDSSFKCRIDGQIHDIKQIDYDTNLNMVVIEVSESSTGSEEPTSYLFYNKGLLLQTSLTNPVYIYTGGNWRDFDDVTVLSPTSYSYKGTSYNLIGARIRIAGVEYEVVDTNWQGSTGKFLIHLEED
;
A
#
# COMPACT_ATOMS: atom_id res chain seq x y z
N MET A 1 32.49 -17.79 -40.73
CA MET A 1 31.81 -17.43 -41.99
C MET A 1 30.39 -16.98 -41.63
N LEU A 2 30.13 -15.67 -41.52
CA LEU A 2 29.41 -14.84 -42.53
C LEU A 2 27.99 -15.38 -42.80
N LYS A 3 26.88 -14.71 -42.43
CA LYS A 3 26.45 -13.37 -42.86
C LYS A 3 25.26 -12.83 -42.02
N GLN A 4 25.15 -11.50 -42.03
CA GLN A 4 24.09 -10.63 -41.51
C GLN A 4 22.70 -10.89 -42.13
N THR A 5 21.59 -10.44 -41.50
CA THR A 5 20.66 -9.36 -41.98
C THR A 5 19.42 -9.17 -41.08
N ARG A 6 19.35 -7.98 -40.43
CA ARG A 6 18.22 -7.05 -40.12
C ARG A 6 16.72 -7.48 -40.09
N VAL A 7 16.05 -7.05 -38.98
CA VAL A 7 14.77 -6.24 -38.88
C VAL A 7 13.44 -7.00 -39.19
N ARG A 8 12.34 -7.05 -38.38
CA ARG A 8 11.51 -6.01 -37.71
C ARG A 8 10.43 -6.65 -36.78
N LEU A 9 10.22 -6.04 -35.60
CA LEU A 9 8.96 -5.70 -34.88
C LEU A 9 7.74 -6.65 -34.72
N LEU A 10 7.25 -6.62 -33.46
CA LEU A 10 5.87 -6.74 -32.91
C LEU A 10 5.70 -8.01 -32.03
N LEU A 11 5.08 -8.02 -30.84
CA LEU A 11 4.67 -7.08 -29.78
C LEU A 11 3.85 -7.95 -28.79
N VAL A 12 3.89 -7.60 -27.50
CA VAL A 12 2.95 -8.01 -26.41
C VAL A 12 3.14 -9.39 -25.77
N GLY A 13 3.38 -9.40 -24.44
CA GLY A 13 3.10 -10.58 -23.61
C GLY A 13 3.85 -10.72 -22.29
N LEU A 14 3.93 -9.65 -21.48
CA LEU A 14 4.03 -9.61 -20.01
C LEU A 14 4.63 -10.85 -19.27
N ALA A 15 5.90 -10.75 -18.88
CA ALA A 15 6.53 -11.59 -17.85
C ALA A 15 6.58 -10.79 -16.52
N ILE A 16 5.98 -11.35 -15.46
CA ILE A 16 6.06 -10.83 -14.08
C ILE A 16 7.10 -11.65 -13.31
N ALA A 17 7.98 -10.88 -12.65
CA ALA A 17 8.71 -11.17 -11.40
C ALA A 17 9.79 -12.26 -11.38
N LEU A 18 11.03 -11.80 -11.61
CA LEU A 18 12.20 -12.21 -10.83
C LEU A 18 12.96 -10.93 -10.50
N PHE A 19 12.67 -10.31 -9.35
CA PHE A 19 13.51 -9.24 -8.80
C PHE A 19 14.15 -9.73 -7.50
N VAL A 20 15.41 -10.11 -7.69
CA VAL A 20 16.47 -10.25 -6.70
C VAL A 20 16.56 -8.96 -5.88
N LEU A 21 16.92 -9.09 -4.59
CA LEU A 21 17.37 -7.99 -3.73
C LEU A 21 18.31 -7.06 -4.50
N ALA A 22 17.82 -5.89 -4.88
CA ALA A 22 18.66 -4.76 -5.25
C ALA A 22 18.86 -3.91 -3.99
N PRO A 23 20.09 -3.48 -3.67
CA PRO A 23 20.30 -2.47 -2.65
C PRO A 23 19.51 -1.21 -3.06
N VAL A 24 18.83 -0.60 -2.09
CA VAL A 24 18.12 0.67 -2.25
C VAL A 24 19.10 1.68 -2.86
N ALA A 25 18.96 1.93 -4.16
CA ALA A 25 19.71 2.98 -4.83
C ALA A 25 19.30 4.29 -4.17
N GLY A 26 20.26 4.98 -3.55
CA GLY A 26 20.07 6.34 -3.08
C GLY A 26 19.51 7.18 -4.22
N VAL A 27 18.54 8.04 -3.90
CA VAL A 27 17.95 9.00 -4.84
C VAL A 27 19.08 9.79 -5.47
N THR A 28 19.46 9.44 -6.70
CA THR A 28 20.42 10.20 -7.48
C THR A 28 19.78 11.55 -7.78
N ALA A 29 20.38 12.63 -7.28
CA ALA A 29 20.02 13.99 -7.64
C ALA A 29 19.91 14.09 -9.17
N ALA A 30 18.74 14.47 -9.68
CA ALA A 30 18.54 14.62 -11.12
C ALA A 30 19.47 15.72 -11.63
N ALA A 31 20.48 15.36 -12.43
CA ALA A 31 21.31 16.34 -13.12
C ALA A 31 20.51 16.93 -14.28
N PHE A 32 20.08 18.20 -14.17
CA PHE A 32 19.35 18.86 -15.25
C PHE A 32 20.27 19.14 -16.44
N THR A 33 19.79 18.84 -17.63
CA THR A 33 20.59 18.91 -18.86
C THR A 33 20.90 20.34 -19.31
N ASP A 34 20.12 21.31 -18.86
CA ASP A 34 20.10 22.71 -19.32
C ASP A 34 20.63 23.73 -18.31
N ILE A 35 21.24 23.27 -17.21
CA ILE A 35 21.85 24.18 -16.20
C ILE A 35 23.38 24.10 -16.18
N LYS A 36 23.99 23.14 -16.86
CA LYS A 36 25.45 22.95 -16.82
C LYS A 36 26.16 24.19 -17.39
N GLY A 37 26.97 24.86 -16.57
CA GLY A 37 27.66 26.09 -16.94
C GLY A 37 26.79 27.34 -16.91
N HIS A 38 25.52 27.21 -16.48
CA HIS A 38 24.64 28.34 -16.26
C HIS A 38 24.99 29.03 -14.93
N TRP A 39 25.05 30.36 -14.90
CA TRP A 39 25.47 31.12 -13.70
C TRP A 39 24.61 30.83 -12.46
N ALA A 40 23.35 30.44 -12.67
CA ALA A 40 22.42 30.09 -11.59
C ALA A 40 22.50 28.63 -11.10
N GLU A 41 23.29 27.78 -11.75
CA GLU A 41 23.48 26.36 -11.43
C GLU A 41 23.66 26.08 -9.92
N PRO A 42 24.56 26.76 -9.17
CA PRO A 42 24.74 26.47 -7.75
C PRO A 42 23.49 26.77 -6.90
N TYR A 43 22.72 27.80 -7.25
CA TYR A 43 21.49 28.17 -6.53
C TYR A 43 20.34 27.22 -6.85
N ILE A 44 20.26 26.77 -8.10
CA ILE A 44 19.28 25.78 -8.54
C ILE A 44 19.53 24.47 -7.81
N ASN A 45 20.78 23.98 -7.83
CA ASN A 45 21.14 22.73 -7.16
C ASN A 45 20.88 22.79 -5.65
N ALA A 46 21.18 23.91 -4.99
CA ALA A 46 20.90 24.09 -3.57
C ALA A 46 19.40 23.91 -3.25
N LEU A 47 18.51 24.62 -3.95
CA LEU A 47 17.07 24.54 -3.68
C LEU A 47 16.45 23.20 -4.09
N VAL A 48 17.01 22.51 -5.10
CA VAL A 48 16.57 21.18 -5.53
C VAL A 48 16.99 20.11 -4.52
N ASN A 49 18.23 20.18 -4.02
CA ASN A 49 18.75 19.24 -3.02
C ASN A 49 17.96 19.32 -1.70
N GLU A 50 17.53 20.52 -1.31
CA GLU A 50 16.65 20.73 -0.15
C GLU A 50 15.17 20.35 -0.43
N GLY A 51 14.83 19.98 -1.67
CA GLY A 51 13.48 19.56 -2.06
C GLY A 51 12.47 20.71 -2.22
N TYR A 52 12.91 21.97 -2.19
CA TYR A 52 12.02 23.15 -2.27
C TYR A 52 11.49 23.41 -3.67
N ILE A 53 12.25 23.03 -4.70
CA ILE A 53 11.87 23.19 -6.10
C ILE A 53 12.24 21.94 -6.89
N LYS A 54 11.42 21.62 -7.90
CA LYS A 54 11.64 20.50 -8.83
C LYS A 54 11.81 21.03 -10.26
N GLY A 55 12.55 20.29 -11.07
CA GLY A 55 12.56 20.50 -12.52
C GLY A 55 11.40 19.78 -13.21
N TYR A 56 11.47 19.72 -14.53
CA TYR A 56 10.44 19.11 -15.37
C TYR A 56 10.72 17.61 -15.58
N THR A 57 9.69 16.89 -15.99
CA THR A 57 9.74 15.44 -16.27
C THR A 57 10.65 15.09 -17.45
N ASP A 58 11.05 16.07 -18.27
CA ASP A 58 11.98 15.93 -19.39
C ASP A 58 13.46 16.13 -18.99
N ASN A 59 13.77 16.14 -17.68
CA ASN A 59 15.10 16.41 -17.12
C ASN A 59 15.67 17.80 -17.44
N THR A 60 14.81 18.79 -17.72
CA THR A 60 15.18 20.21 -17.83
C THR A 60 14.74 20.99 -16.58
N PHE A 61 15.39 22.12 -16.32
CA PHE A 61 15.00 23.07 -15.28
C PHE A 61 14.39 24.36 -15.83
N ARG A 62 14.73 24.71 -17.08
CA ARG A 62 14.33 25.90 -17.84
C ARG A 62 14.70 27.19 -17.12
N PRO A 63 15.99 27.44 -16.83
CA PRO A 63 16.45 28.57 -15.99
C PRO A 63 16.02 29.94 -16.52
N ASP A 64 15.97 30.13 -17.83
CA ASP A 64 15.63 31.42 -18.46
C ASP A 64 14.12 31.64 -18.66
N ARG A 65 13.28 30.64 -18.37
CA ARG A 65 11.83 30.82 -18.42
C ARG A 65 11.40 31.73 -17.26
N THR A 66 10.44 32.63 -17.49
CA THR A 66 9.83 33.39 -16.39
C THR A 66 9.11 32.47 -15.40
N ILE A 67 9.17 32.82 -14.12
CA ILE A 67 8.46 32.11 -13.04
C ILE A 67 7.07 32.73 -12.83
N SER A 68 6.06 31.89 -12.56
CA SER A 68 4.71 32.39 -12.24
C SER A 68 4.60 32.84 -10.77
N ARG A 69 3.56 33.63 -10.47
CA ARG A 69 3.23 34.02 -9.09
C ARG A 69 3.00 32.80 -8.20
N ALA A 70 2.25 31.81 -8.68
CA ALA A 70 1.95 30.59 -7.93
C ALA A 70 3.19 29.74 -7.67
N GLU A 71 4.08 29.59 -8.64
CA GLU A 71 5.34 28.87 -8.47
C GLU A 71 6.22 29.55 -7.41
N PHE A 72 6.38 30.86 -7.47
CA PHE A 72 7.22 31.60 -6.52
C PHE A 72 6.66 31.55 -5.09
N VAL A 73 5.34 31.75 -4.92
CA VAL A 73 4.69 31.61 -3.61
C VAL A 73 4.86 30.19 -3.07
N THR A 74 4.64 29.17 -3.90
CA THR A 74 4.82 27.77 -3.48
C THR A 74 6.22 27.52 -2.94
N ILE A 75 7.26 28.03 -3.61
CA ILE A 75 8.64 27.82 -3.15
C ILE A 75 8.90 28.58 -1.83
N ILE A 76 8.40 29.81 -1.67
CA ILE A 76 8.48 30.54 -0.39
C ILE A 76 7.83 29.73 0.74
N MET A 77 6.63 29.20 0.49
CA MET A 77 5.90 28.40 1.47
C MET A 77 6.65 27.11 1.82
N ASN A 78 7.22 26.42 0.83
CA ASN A 78 8.04 25.23 1.03
C ASN A 78 9.29 25.53 1.87
N ILE A 79 10.03 26.61 1.55
CA ILE A 79 11.20 27.05 2.33
C ILE A 79 10.79 27.36 3.77
N ARG A 80 9.62 27.98 3.97
CA ARG A 80 9.06 28.29 5.30
C ARG A 80 8.48 27.07 6.03
N GLY A 81 8.40 25.90 5.39
CA GLY A 81 7.74 24.71 5.94
C GLY A 81 6.24 24.85 6.14
N LEU A 82 5.60 25.78 5.42
CA LEU A 82 4.16 26.08 5.54
C LEU A 82 3.38 25.30 4.48
N LYS A 83 2.38 24.53 4.92
CA LYS A 83 1.50 23.76 4.03
C LYS A 83 0.25 24.56 3.62
N GLY A 84 -0.38 24.15 2.54
CA GLY A 84 -1.64 24.75 2.08
C GLY A 84 -2.77 24.61 3.11
N SER A 85 -3.75 25.50 3.04
CA SER A 85 -4.97 25.42 3.87
C SER A 85 -6.16 25.01 3.00
N THR A 86 -6.79 23.88 3.33
CA THR A 86 -7.95 23.31 2.63
C THR A 86 -9.29 23.87 3.13
N SER A 87 -9.28 24.71 4.17
CA SER A 87 -10.47 25.21 4.85
C SER A 87 -10.66 26.71 4.60
N GLY A 88 -11.86 27.11 4.16
CA GLY A 88 -12.26 28.52 4.05
C GLY A 88 -12.74 28.92 2.66
N THR A 89 -13.18 30.18 2.54
CA THR A 89 -13.52 30.78 1.24
C THR A 89 -12.24 31.20 0.52
N ASP A 90 -12.24 31.06 -0.81
CA ASP A 90 -11.07 31.41 -1.60
C ASP A 90 -10.73 32.90 -1.49
N SER A 91 -9.45 33.17 -1.25
CA SER A 91 -8.95 34.53 -1.12
C SER A 91 -9.05 35.31 -2.43
N PHE A 92 -9.03 34.62 -3.57
CA PHE A 92 -9.18 35.22 -4.89
C PHE A 92 -10.16 34.39 -5.73
N SER A 93 -10.88 35.02 -6.65
CA SER A 93 -11.90 34.34 -7.44
C SER A 93 -11.33 33.37 -8.48
N ASP A 94 -10.06 33.52 -8.85
CA ASP A 94 -9.40 32.81 -9.95
C ASP A 94 -8.50 31.64 -9.52
N ILE A 95 -8.50 31.26 -8.24
CA ILE A 95 -7.66 30.17 -7.71
C ILE A 95 -8.42 28.87 -7.42
N LYS A 96 -9.75 28.86 -7.51
CA LYS A 96 -10.62 27.75 -7.04
C LYS A 96 -10.24 26.36 -7.59
N ASN A 97 -9.76 26.30 -8.84
CA ASN A 97 -9.38 25.04 -9.51
C ASN A 97 -7.87 24.98 -9.81
N HIS A 98 -7.07 25.85 -9.19
CA HIS A 98 -5.64 25.95 -9.46
C HIS A 98 -4.83 25.06 -8.49
N TRP A 99 -3.77 24.39 -8.97
CA TRP A 99 -2.97 23.46 -8.15
C TRP A 99 -2.35 24.12 -6.91
N ALA A 100 -2.05 25.42 -6.97
CA ALA A 100 -1.51 26.20 -5.87
C ALA A 100 -2.58 26.84 -4.96
N ARG A 101 -3.86 26.53 -5.14
CA ARG A 101 -4.99 27.15 -4.43
C ARG A 101 -4.75 27.25 -2.93
N ASP A 102 -4.49 26.12 -2.29
CA ASP A 102 -4.41 26.02 -0.84
C ASP A 102 -3.19 26.75 -0.28
N LEU A 103 -2.07 26.74 -1.02
CA LEU A 103 -0.86 27.49 -0.69
C LEU A 103 -1.06 28.99 -0.85
N ILE A 104 -1.78 29.43 -1.89
CA ILE A 104 -2.13 30.85 -2.07
C ILE A 104 -3.05 31.32 -0.95
N ASN A 105 -4.08 30.54 -0.61
CA ASN A 105 -4.98 30.83 0.52
C ASN A 105 -4.18 30.92 1.84
N ARG A 106 -3.26 29.99 2.10
CA ARG A 106 -2.39 30.06 3.28
C ARG A 106 -1.50 31.31 3.23
N ALA A 107 -0.84 31.60 2.12
CA ALA A 107 0.02 32.76 1.98
C ALA A 107 -0.72 34.09 2.20
N VAL A 108 -2.01 34.16 1.87
CA VAL A 108 -2.86 35.30 2.22
C VAL A 108 -3.10 35.38 3.72
N SER A 109 -3.44 34.27 4.37
CA SER A 109 -3.66 34.24 5.82
C SER A 109 -2.42 34.59 6.64
N GLU A 110 -1.23 34.28 6.12
CA GLU A 110 0.08 34.62 6.71
C GLU A 110 0.51 36.07 6.43
N GLY A 111 -0.28 36.83 5.65
CA GLY A 111 0.09 38.18 5.25
C GLY A 111 1.25 38.26 4.25
N ILE A 112 1.68 37.14 3.67
CA ILE A 112 2.70 37.09 2.62
C ILE A 112 2.14 37.69 1.32
N VAL A 113 0.89 37.34 1.01
CA VAL A 113 0.11 37.88 -0.12
C VAL A 113 -1.01 38.77 0.43
N VAL A 114 -1.07 40.04 0.01
CA VAL A 114 -2.06 41.00 0.52
C VAL A 114 -3.14 41.25 -0.53
N LYS A 115 -4.39 40.87 -0.23
CA LYS A 115 -5.51 40.91 -1.19
C LYS A 115 -5.75 42.29 -1.82
N SER A 116 -5.63 43.37 -1.04
CA SER A 116 -5.88 44.74 -1.51
C SER A 116 -4.88 45.25 -2.55
N GLU A 117 -3.76 44.55 -2.73
CA GLU A 117 -2.76 44.87 -3.77
C GLU A 117 -3.14 44.31 -5.15
N TYR A 118 -4.18 43.49 -5.19
CA TYR A 118 -4.68 42.85 -6.39
C TYR A 118 -6.10 43.33 -6.67
N SER A 119 -6.45 43.50 -7.94
CA SER A 119 -7.79 43.92 -8.38
C SER A 119 -8.79 42.75 -8.36
N GLY A 120 -8.93 42.10 -7.21
CA GLY A 120 -9.85 40.97 -6.98
C GLY A 120 -9.40 39.59 -7.50
N THR A 121 -8.39 39.53 -8.37
CA THR A 121 -7.82 38.29 -8.93
C THR A 121 -6.31 38.20 -8.68
N PHE A 122 -5.81 37.01 -8.36
CA PHE A 122 -4.38 36.79 -8.08
C PHE A 122 -3.56 36.56 -9.34
N LYS A 123 -4.16 36.00 -10.39
CA LYS A 123 -3.56 35.57 -11.65
C LYS A 123 -2.38 34.62 -11.40
N PRO A 124 -2.63 33.41 -10.87
CA PRO A 124 -1.59 32.50 -10.37
C PRO A 124 -0.53 32.12 -11.42
N ASP A 125 -0.94 31.97 -12.69
CA ASP A 125 -0.05 31.61 -13.79
C ASP A 125 0.63 32.82 -14.47
N GLN A 126 0.32 34.05 -14.06
CA GLN A 126 0.97 35.22 -14.60
C GLN A 126 2.44 35.28 -14.15
N ALA A 127 3.33 35.67 -15.05
CA ALA A 127 4.73 35.91 -14.74
C ALA A 127 4.89 36.97 -13.63
N LEU A 128 5.78 36.69 -12.68
CA LEU A 128 6.01 37.50 -11.49
C LEU A 128 6.92 38.70 -11.78
N LYS A 129 6.57 39.89 -11.28
CA LYS A 129 7.45 41.07 -11.33
C LYS A 129 8.47 41.08 -10.20
N ARG A 130 9.64 41.66 -10.42
CA ARG A 130 10.71 41.81 -9.41
C ARG A 130 10.25 42.51 -8.14
N SER A 131 9.44 43.56 -8.28
CA SER A 131 8.90 44.29 -7.13
C SER A 131 7.94 43.44 -6.27
N GLU A 132 7.16 42.57 -6.89
CA GLU A 132 6.24 41.66 -6.19
C GLU A 132 7.01 40.59 -5.43
N ALA A 133 8.05 40.01 -6.06
CA ALA A 133 8.96 39.06 -5.41
C ALA A 133 9.60 39.65 -4.15
N ALA A 134 10.07 40.90 -4.22
CA ALA A 134 10.64 41.61 -3.07
C ALA A 134 9.65 41.73 -1.90
N ALA A 135 8.41 42.15 -2.18
CA ALA A 135 7.38 42.27 -1.17
C ALA A 135 7.01 40.93 -0.53
N MET A 136 6.84 39.87 -1.33
CA MET A 136 6.53 38.52 -0.83
C MET A 136 7.64 37.99 0.09
N MET A 137 8.91 38.12 -0.31
CA MET A 137 10.03 37.62 0.51
C MET A 137 10.19 38.39 1.83
N VAL A 138 10.10 39.72 1.82
CA VAL A 138 10.21 40.55 3.04
C VAL A 138 9.10 40.20 4.04
N ARG A 139 7.85 40.06 3.56
CA ARG A 139 6.72 39.64 4.39
C ARG A 139 6.89 38.22 4.91
N ALA A 140 7.38 37.31 4.07
CA ALA A 140 7.65 35.93 4.48
C ALA A 140 8.77 35.82 5.54
N LEU A 141 9.66 36.82 5.66
CA LEU A 141 10.60 36.93 6.79
C LEU A 141 9.99 37.58 8.04
N GLY A 142 8.72 38.01 7.99
CA GLY A 142 8.07 38.78 9.05
C GLY A 142 8.63 40.19 9.22
N GLN A 143 9.30 40.74 8.20
CA GLN A 143 9.92 42.06 8.24
C GLN A 143 8.98 43.14 7.70
N SER A 144 9.14 44.35 8.20
CA SER A 144 8.39 45.53 7.75
C SER A 144 9.04 46.19 6.52
N PRO A 145 8.26 46.90 5.69
CA PRO A 145 8.83 47.76 4.65
C PRO A 145 9.73 48.83 5.26
N SER A 146 10.77 49.24 4.54
CA SER A 146 11.77 50.20 5.00
C SER A 146 11.68 51.48 4.18
N SER A 147 11.75 52.64 4.83
CA SER A 147 11.83 53.94 4.18
C SER A 147 13.30 54.38 4.06
N GLY A 148 13.63 55.10 2.98
CA GLY A 148 14.99 55.58 2.75
C GLY A 148 15.21 56.07 1.32
N THR A 149 16.36 56.71 1.09
CA THR A 149 16.76 57.14 -0.26
C THR A 149 17.50 56.01 -0.95
N ILE A 150 16.98 55.59 -2.10
CA ILE A 150 17.61 54.55 -2.91
C ILE A 150 18.53 55.18 -3.95
N THR A 151 19.70 54.57 -4.16
CA THR A 151 20.74 55.03 -5.09
C THR A 151 20.71 54.33 -6.46
N PHE A 152 19.65 53.58 -6.79
CA PHE A 152 19.51 52.95 -8.10
C PHE A 152 19.37 53.99 -9.22
N ALA A 153 19.92 53.68 -10.40
CA ALA A 153 19.88 54.54 -11.57
C ALA A 153 18.44 54.77 -12.09
N ASP A 154 17.56 53.77 -11.95
CA ASP A 154 16.14 53.80 -12.32
C ASP A 154 15.22 54.18 -11.15
N LYS A 155 15.70 55.08 -10.27
CA LYS A 155 14.96 55.54 -9.08
C LYS A 155 13.52 56.01 -9.36
N SER A 156 13.23 56.57 -10.53
CA SER A 156 11.87 56.98 -10.91
C SER A 156 10.91 55.78 -10.99
N ASP A 157 11.36 54.68 -11.57
CA ASP A 157 10.55 53.47 -11.72
C ASP A 157 10.34 52.80 -10.36
N VAL A 158 11.37 52.82 -9.51
CA VAL A 158 11.26 52.32 -8.14
C VAL A 158 10.28 53.19 -7.34
N GLN A 159 10.34 54.52 -7.46
CA GLN A 159 9.42 55.44 -6.79
C GLN A 159 7.96 55.24 -7.22
N ASN A 160 7.74 54.91 -8.50
CA ASN A 160 6.42 54.64 -9.07
C ASN A 160 5.85 53.26 -8.67
N SER A 161 6.66 52.37 -8.10
CA SER A 161 6.19 51.08 -7.63
C SER A 161 5.45 51.22 -6.28
N ILE A 162 4.27 50.61 -6.18
CA ILE A 162 3.56 50.48 -4.89
C ILE A 162 4.36 49.69 -3.86
N TYR A 163 5.35 48.91 -4.30
CA TYR A 163 6.24 48.11 -3.47
C TYR A 163 7.58 48.79 -3.16
N ARG A 164 7.72 50.11 -3.42
CA ARG A 164 9.00 50.84 -3.24
C ARG A 164 9.68 50.56 -1.89
N ASP A 165 8.93 50.56 -0.79
CA ASP A 165 9.51 50.44 0.55
C ASP A 165 9.87 48.97 0.86
N TYR A 166 9.22 48.02 0.19
CA TYR A 166 9.60 46.60 0.21
C TYR A 166 10.83 46.32 -0.67
N ILE A 167 11.00 47.05 -1.77
CA ILE A 167 12.22 46.99 -2.58
C ILE A 167 13.43 47.43 -1.75
N ILE A 168 13.30 48.53 -1.00
CA ILE A 168 14.33 49.02 -0.07
C ILE A 168 14.65 47.96 0.97
N ALA A 169 13.63 47.43 1.64
CA ALA A 169 13.81 46.40 2.66
C ALA A 169 14.51 45.16 2.11
N ALA A 170 14.06 44.65 0.96
CA ALA A 170 14.64 43.46 0.33
C ALA A 170 16.11 43.67 -0.08
N TYR A 171 16.45 44.86 -0.56
CA TYR A 171 17.83 45.23 -0.88
C TYR A 171 18.71 45.31 0.37
N ASN A 172 18.24 46.01 1.43
CA ASN A 172 18.96 46.14 2.69
C ASN A 172 19.16 44.78 3.40
N LEU A 173 18.17 43.89 3.29
CA LEU A 173 18.25 42.52 3.78
C LEU A 173 19.14 41.62 2.90
N GLY A 174 19.60 42.07 1.74
CA GLY A 174 20.41 41.28 0.83
C GLY A 174 19.66 40.12 0.15
N LEU A 175 18.33 40.21 0.08
CA LEU A 175 17.48 39.22 -0.60
C LEU A 175 17.56 39.34 -2.11
N ILE A 176 17.65 40.58 -2.58
CA ILE A 176 17.71 40.93 -3.99
C ILE A 176 18.74 42.04 -4.18
N THR A 177 19.57 41.89 -5.21
CA THR A 177 20.50 42.93 -5.64
C THR A 177 19.94 43.68 -6.85
N GLY A 178 20.49 44.88 -7.09
CA GLY A 178 20.37 45.53 -8.40
C GLY A 178 21.12 44.76 -9.49
N TYR A 179 20.96 45.22 -10.71
CA TYR A 179 21.74 44.80 -11.86
C TYR A 179 23.10 45.51 -11.86
N ASN A 180 24.07 44.96 -12.61
CA ASN A 180 25.43 45.52 -12.70
C ASN A 180 25.48 46.94 -13.28
N ASP A 181 24.43 47.37 -13.98
CA ASP A 181 24.27 48.73 -14.50
C ASP A 181 23.71 49.72 -13.46
N GLY A 182 23.53 49.27 -12.21
CA GLY A 182 23.01 50.10 -11.12
C GLY A 182 21.47 50.25 -11.12
N THR A 183 20.74 49.53 -11.97
CA THR A 183 19.26 49.56 -12.00
C THR A 183 18.63 48.46 -11.14
N PHE A 184 17.38 48.63 -10.70
CA PHE A 184 16.61 47.60 -10.00
C PHE A 184 15.60 46.88 -10.90
N ARG A 185 15.00 47.62 -11.84
CA ARG A 185 13.99 47.21 -12.83
C ARG A 185 12.74 46.60 -12.17
N PRO A 186 11.97 47.39 -11.39
CA PRO A 186 10.89 46.86 -10.54
C PRO A 186 9.78 46.16 -11.32
N PHE A 187 9.51 46.59 -12.54
CA PHE A 187 8.44 46.07 -13.38
C PHE A 187 8.86 44.92 -14.31
N ASN A 188 10.15 44.58 -14.34
CA ASN A 188 10.64 43.44 -15.13
C ASN A 188 10.18 42.12 -14.53
N LEU A 189 9.94 41.14 -15.40
CA LEU A 189 9.60 39.78 -15.02
C LEU A 189 10.82 39.02 -14.52
N VAL A 190 10.60 38.10 -13.60
CA VAL A 190 11.64 37.28 -12.97
C VAL A 190 11.78 35.95 -13.71
N THR A 191 13.00 35.61 -14.13
CA THR A 191 13.32 34.26 -14.64
C THR A 191 13.45 33.25 -13.50
N ARG A 192 13.27 31.96 -13.76
CA ARG A 192 13.45 30.89 -12.76
C ARG A 192 14.85 30.93 -12.14
N ALA A 193 15.88 31.19 -12.93
CA ALA A 193 17.25 31.40 -12.46
C ALA A 193 17.36 32.54 -11.45
N GLN A 194 16.82 33.71 -11.80
CA GLN A 194 16.80 34.87 -10.89
C GLN A 194 15.98 34.59 -9.62
N ALA A 195 14.85 33.89 -9.75
CA ALA A 195 14.05 33.46 -8.62
C ALA A 195 14.84 32.53 -7.69
N CYS A 196 15.56 31.55 -8.21
CA CYS A 196 16.38 30.65 -7.40
C CYS A 196 17.49 31.39 -6.64
N THR A 197 18.12 32.41 -7.22
CA THR A 197 19.09 33.22 -6.50
C THR A 197 18.44 34.02 -5.36
N MET A 198 17.31 34.67 -5.63
CA MET A 198 16.55 35.41 -4.61
C MET A 198 16.09 34.48 -3.47
N LEU A 199 15.54 33.32 -3.83
CA LEU A 199 15.01 32.34 -2.88
C LEU A 199 16.11 31.61 -2.11
N SER A 200 17.30 31.43 -2.70
CA SER A 200 18.48 30.95 -1.98
C SER A 200 18.95 31.97 -0.94
N ASN A 201 18.94 33.27 -1.27
CA ASN A 201 19.25 34.32 -0.29
C ASN A 201 18.18 34.41 0.80
N PHE A 202 16.91 34.26 0.43
CA PHE A 202 15.79 34.17 1.39
C PHE A 202 15.93 32.96 2.32
N SER A 203 16.19 31.76 1.80
CA SER A 203 16.46 30.57 2.61
C SER A 203 17.65 30.80 3.53
N LYS A 204 18.76 31.34 3.01
CA LYS A 204 19.89 31.74 3.85
C LYS A 204 19.48 32.72 4.93
N LYS A 205 18.58 33.67 4.70
CA LYS A 205 18.12 34.59 5.75
C LYS A 205 17.19 33.94 6.77
N LEU A 206 16.57 32.82 6.45
CA LEU A 206 15.94 31.94 7.42
C LEU A 206 16.97 31.03 8.12
N ASP A 207 18.08 30.70 7.45
CA ASP A 207 19.16 29.81 7.92
C ASP A 207 20.42 30.53 8.49
N THR A 208 20.44 31.87 8.58
CA THR A 208 21.60 32.65 9.08
C THR A 208 21.15 33.50 10.27
N ALA A 209 21.82 33.59 11.41
CA ALA A 209 23.13 33.12 11.88
C ALA A 209 22.94 32.72 13.39
N PRO A 210 23.99 32.55 14.22
CA PRO A 210 23.78 32.55 15.67
C PRO A 210 22.88 33.70 16.09
N VAL A 211 21.97 33.47 17.02
CA VAL A 211 21.24 34.57 17.65
C VAL A 211 22.22 35.33 18.54
N SER A 212 23.15 36.07 17.96
CA SER A 212 24.18 36.79 18.70
C SER A 212 23.53 37.77 19.66
N GLY A 213 23.92 37.67 20.94
CA GLY A 213 23.30 38.42 22.02
C GLY A 213 22.52 37.53 22.99
N SER A 214 21.93 38.14 23.99
CA SER A 214 21.18 37.45 25.02
C SER A 214 19.85 38.14 25.27
N GLY A 215 18.79 37.37 25.50
CA GLY A 215 17.49 37.92 25.80
C GLY A 215 16.62 36.94 26.57
N ILE A 216 15.57 37.49 27.19
CA ILE A 216 14.49 36.71 27.79
C ILE A 216 13.41 36.54 26.73
N LEU A 217 12.93 35.30 26.58
CA LEU A 217 11.80 34.99 25.72
C LEU A 217 10.57 34.97 26.59
N SER A 218 9.48 35.58 26.13
CA SER A 218 8.21 35.67 26.86
C SER A 218 7.12 34.79 26.26
N ARG A 219 7.28 34.37 24.99
CA ARG A 219 6.28 33.57 24.27
C ARG A 219 6.91 32.49 23.41
N ILE A 220 6.11 31.47 23.09
CA ILE A 220 6.46 30.37 22.18
C ILE A 220 5.47 30.40 21.01
N VAL A 221 5.98 30.34 19.78
CA VAL A 221 5.20 30.29 18.55
C VAL A 221 5.35 28.91 17.93
N VAL A 222 4.26 28.17 17.75
CA VAL A 222 4.25 26.82 17.15
C VAL A 222 2.90 26.56 16.48
N GLY A 223 2.89 25.85 15.35
CA GLY A 223 1.63 25.48 14.66
C GLY A 223 0.77 26.68 14.23
N GLY A 224 1.38 27.84 14.00
CA GLY A 224 0.68 29.10 13.68
C GLY A 224 0.02 29.80 14.87
N ARG A 225 0.31 29.38 16.11
CA ARG A 225 -0.24 29.97 17.36
C ARG A 225 0.87 30.51 18.24
N THR A 226 0.54 31.48 19.10
CA THR A 226 1.48 32.15 20.01
C THR A 226 1.05 32.02 21.46
N TYR A 227 1.80 31.25 22.25
CA TYR A 227 1.53 30.95 23.65
C TYR A 227 2.38 31.78 24.59
N ASP A 228 1.77 32.34 25.64
CA ASP A 228 2.50 32.79 26.83
C ASP A 228 2.71 31.56 27.73
N TYR A 229 3.95 31.11 27.88
CA TYR A 229 4.27 29.86 28.56
C TYR A 229 4.14 29.95 30.09
N LEU A 230 3.97 31.15 30.65
CA LEU A 230 3.73 31.34 32.09
C LEU A 230 2.26 31.13 32.43
N THR A 231 1.35 31.47 31.51
CA THR A 231 -0.10 31.32 31.69
C THR A 231 -0.64 30.04 31.06
N THR A 232 -0.04 29.60 29.94
CA THR A 232 -0.35 28.32 29.29
C THR A 232 0.78 27.34 29.57
N PRO A 233 0.55 26.22 30.27
CA PRO A 233 1.59 25.22 30.51
C PRO A 233 2.17 24.69 29.19
N VAL A 234 3.47 24.85 29.01
CA VAL A 234 4.24 24.30 27.88
C VAL A 234 5.36 23.45 28.43
N TYR A 235 5.64 22.32 27.78
CA TYR A 235 6.64 21.35 28.22
C TYR A 235 7.60 21.01 27.09
N PHE A 236 8.84 20.71 27.46
CA PHE A 236 9.73 19.92 26.60
C PHE A 236 9.68 18.45 27.02
N LYS A 237 9.46 17.57 26.06
CA LYS A 237 9.54 16.12 26.26
C LYS A 237 11.00 15.68 26.11
N ILE A 238 11.57 15.12 27.17
CA ILE A 238 12.96 14.64 27.19
C ILE A 238 12.93 13.19 27.67
N GLY A 239 13.15 12.25 26.74
CA GLY A 239 12.91 10.84 27.04
C GLY A 239 11.46 10.64 27.50
N PHE A 240 11.28 10.09 28.70
CA PHE A 240 9.96 9.86 29.29
C PHE A 240 9.43 11.05 30.11
N ASP A 241 10.23 12.09 30.35
CA ASP A 241 9.88 13.21 31.23
C ASP A 241 9.28 14.40 30.46
N GLU A 242 8.25 15.02 31.05
CA GLU A 242 7.69 16.29 30.59
C GLU A 242 8.23 17.44 31.45
N VAL A 243 9.20 18.18 30.94
CA VAL A 243 9.81 19.31 31.64
C VAL A 243 9.02 20.58 31.39
N ARG A 244 8.30 21.05 32.40
CA ARG A 244 7.54 22.32 32.31
C ARG A 244 8.48 23.49 32.11
N ILE A 245 8.19 24.32 31.11
CA ILE A 245 8.91 25.56 30.83
C ILE A 245 8.40 26.65 31.79
N THR A 246 9.30 27.19 32.62
CA THR A 246 9.04 28.30 33.55
C THR A 246 9.95 29.49 33.29
N ASN A 247 11.06 29.29 32.57
CA ASN A 247 11.93 30.36 32.11
C ASN A 247 12.53 30.00 30.75
N LEU A 248 12.52 30.95 29.82
CA LEU A 248 13.24 30.84 28.55
C LEU A 248 14.15 32.05 28.35
N ARG A 249 15.40 31.77 28.05
CA ARG A 249 16.37 32.76 27.61
C ARG A 249 17.13 32.22 26.41
N TYR A 250 17.75 33.11 25.67
CA TYR A 250 18.78 32.70 24.73
C TYR A 250 20.07 33.43 25.03
N THR A 251 21.19 32.82 24.65
CA THR A 251 22.49 33.45 24.59
C THR A 251 23.24 32.87 23.41
N ASP A 252 23.54 33.72 22.44
CA ASP A 252 24.18 33.36 21.18
C ASP A 252 23.44 32.21 20.47
N ASN A 253 24.04 31.01 20.44
CA ASN A 253 23.46 29.84 19.80
C ASN A 253 22.64 28.97 20.73
N PHE A 254 22.41 29.36 21.98
CA PHE A 254 21.83 28.47 22.97
C PHE A 254 20.48 28.98 23.44
N LEU A 255 19.50 28.08 23.43
CA LEU A 255 18.27 28.20 24.20
C LEU A 255 18.56 27.68 25.60
N LEU A 256 18.32 28.53 26.60
CA LEU A 256 18.49 28.23 28.01
C LEU A 256 17.11 28.12 28.64
N VAL A 257 16.81 26.98 29.22
CA VAL A 257 15.49 26.64 29.77
C VAL A 257 15.60 26.47 31.28
N ASN A 258 14.63 27.03 32.01
CA ASN A 258 14.48 26.90 33.46
C ASN A 258 15.76 27.25 34.23
N ASN A 259 16.28 28.46 34.02
CA ASN A 259 17.51 28.95 34.64
C ASN A 259 18.74 28.09 34.29
N ASN A 260 18.87 27.73 33.01
CA ASN A 260 19.98 26.96 32.43
C ASN A 260 20.04 25.50 32.89
N ALA A 261 18.97 24.96 33.48
CA ALA A 261 18.88 23.53 33.79
C ALA A 261 18.94 22.67 32.52
N TYR A 262 18.41 23.20 31.41
CA TYR A 262 18.51 22.57 30.09
C TYR A 262 19.01 23.59 29.06
N ILE A 263 19.88 23.13 28.17
CA ILE A 263 20.56 23.96 27.17
C ILE A 263 20.46 23.26 25.82
N TYR A 264 19.89 23.95 24.83
CA TYR A 264 19.71 23.43 23.47
C TYR A 264 20.37 24.34 22.44
N SER A 265 20.94 23.76 21.39
CA SER A 265 21.49 24.53 20.28
C SER A 265 20.37 25.07 19.39
N LEU A 266 20.29 26.39 19.21
CA LEU A 266 19.42 27.04 18.23
C LEU A 266 19.83 26.77 16.78
N LYS A 267 21.03 26.23 16.51
CA LYS A 267 21.42 25.80 15.16
C LYS A 267 20.79 24.47 14.79
N ALA A 268 20.29 24.37 13.56
CA ALA A 268 19.72 23.15 12.98
C ALA A 268 20.61 21.92 13.23
N GLY A 269 20.02 20.88 13.82
CA GLY A 269 20.68 19.63 14.17
C GLY A 269 19.66 18.60 14.70
N ALA A 270 20.08 17.35 14.84
CA ALA A 270 19.24 16.30 15.43
C ALA A 270 19.23 16.41 16.97
N GLY A 271 18.15 15.94 17.62
CA GLY A 271 18.06 15.83 19.07
C GLY A 271 17.35 16.99 19.79
N TYR A 272 16.48 17.72 19.08
CA TYR A 272 15.56 18.65 19.75
C TYR A 272 14.53 17.88 20.59
N PRO A 273 14.17 18.40 21.79
CA PRO A 273 13.06 17.85 22.53
C PRO A 273 11.75 18.18 21.81
N ASP A 274 10.77 17.26 21.88
CA ASP A 274 9.43 17.58 21.41
C ASP A 274 8.84 18.69 22.28
N LEU A 275 8.06 19.58 21.67
CA LEU A 275 7.32 20.61 22.38
C LEU A 275 5.89 20.13 22.62
N ILE A 276 5.44 20.19 23.87
CA ILE A 276 4.07 19.85 24.25
C ILE A 276 3.35 21.13 24.69
N VAL A 277 2.22 21.42 24.04
CA VAL A 277 1.27 22.46 24.46
C VAL A 277 -0.12 21.85 24.42
N ASN A 278 -0.80 21.83 25.57
CA ASN A 278 -2.06 21.09 25.75
C ASN A 278 -1.88 19.62 25.34
N ASN A 279 -2.79 19.02 24.56
CA ASN A 279 -2.63 17.65 24.07
C ASN A 279 -1.88 17.52 22.73
N ASN A 280 -1.20 18.58 22.30
CA ASN A 280 -0.44 18.61 21.04
C ASN A 280 1.03 18.37 21.33
N ARG A 281 1.61 17.30 20.76
CA ARG A 281 3.04 16.99 20.81
C ARG A 281 3.66 17.31 19.45
N TYR A 282 4.52 18.30 19.39
CA TYR A 282 5.21 18.74 18.17
C TYR A 282 6.62 18.15 18.15
N VAL A 283 6.91 17.33 17.15
CA VAL A 283 8.28 16.89 16.85
C VAL A 283 9.02 18.10 16.30
N VAL A 284 10.06 18.56 16.98
CA VAL A 284 10.71 19.83 16.62
C VAL A 284 11.75 19.62 15.55
N LYS A 285 11.56 20.28 14.40
CA LYS A 285 12.56 20.35 13.33
C LYS A 285 13.65 21.38 13.65
N SER A 286 13.24 22.55 14.10
CA SER A 286 14.17 23.64 14.43
C SER A 286 13.55 24.68 15.36
N PHE A 287 14.43 25.45 16.00
CA PHE A 287 14.10 26.65 16.74
C PHE A 287 14.61 27.89 16.02
N ALA A 288 13.88 29.00 16.17
CA ALA A 288 14.32 30.32 15.75
C ALA A 288 13.88 31.36 16.78
N ILE A 289 14.56 32.52 16.81
CA ILE A 289 14.19 33.63 17.69
C ILE A 289 13.65 34.77 16.85
N SER A 290 12.50 35.32 17.24
CA SER A 290 11.88 36.48 16.61
C SER A 290 11.39 37.45 17.68
N GLY A 291 12.16 38.51 17.92
CA GLY A 291 11.90 39.43 19.03
C GLY A 291 12.01 38.71 20.38
N SER A 292 10.94 38.75 21.19
CA SER A 292 10.84 38.04 22.47
C SER A 292 10.21 36.65 22.35
N ASN A 293 10.10 36.09 21.14
CA ASN A 293 9.43 34.82 20.89
C ASN A 293 10.43 33.73 20.53
N LEU A 294 10.25 32.54 21.11
CA LEU A 294 10.80 31.30 20.58
C LEU A 294 9.87 30.78 19.48
N VAL A 295 10.32 30.76 18.24
CA VAL A 295 9.61 30.17 17.12
C VAL A 295 10.05 28.71 16.98
N VAL A 296 9.08 27.79 17.05
CA VAL A 296 9.28 26.36 16.93
C VAL A 296 8.71 25.92 15.59
N VAL A 297 9.58 25.37 14.74
CA VAL A 297 9.18 24.79 13.46
C VAL A 297 8.99 23.29 13.68
N PRO A 298 7.74 22.78 13.60
CA PRO A 298 7.50 21.35 13.76
C PRO A 298 7.87 20.59 12.47
N GLU A 299 8.43 19.40 12.63
CA GLU A 299 8.54 18.37 11.58
C GLU A 299 7.21 17.66 11.39
N SER A 300 6.62 17.20 12.50
CA SER A 300 5.30 16.59 12.55
C SER A 300 4.57 16.92 13.86
N MET A 301 3.28 16.61 13.91
CA MET A 301 2.43 16.78 15.07
C MET A 301 1.83 15.42 15.44
N ARG A 302 1.75 15.14 16.74
CA ARG A 302 1.27 13.88 17.31
C ARG A 302 0.36 14.18 18.50
N LEU A 303 -0.42 13.18 18.90
CA LEU A 303 -1.21 13.25 20.13
C LEU A 303 -0.27 13.11 21.34
N ASN A 304 -0.36 13.99 22.34
CA ASN A 304 0.44 13.83 23.56
C ASN A 304 -0.11 12.74 24.49
N ARG A 305 -1.44 12.63 24.55
CA ARG A 305 -2.16 11.73 25.44
C ARG A 305 -3.51 11.33 24.83
N LEU A 306 -3.85 10.06 24.96
CA LEU A 306 -5.20 9.61 24.66
C LEU A 306 -6.08 9.73 25.93
N VAL A 307 -7.24 10.37 25.79
CA VAL A 307 -8.22 10.52 26.89
C VAL A 307 -9.48 9.76 26.52
N LEU A 308 -9.90 8.84 27.38
CA LEU A 308 -11.13 8.04 27.23
C LEU A 308 -11.91 8.08 28.54
N GLY A 309 -12.98 8.88 28.57
CA GLY A 309 -13.69 9.18 29.81
C GLY A 309 -12.75 9.81 30.84
N GLU A 310 -12.61 9.19 32.00
CA GLU A 310 -11.68 9.63 33.06
C GLU A 310 -10.25 9.08 32.88
N LEU A 311 -10.06 8.12 31.97
CA LEU A 311 -8.78 7.44 31.78
C LEU A 311 -7.87 8.21 30.82
N ARG A 312 -6.57 8.07 31.09
CA ARG A 312 -5.48 8.79 30.44
C ARG A 312 -4.39 7.79 30.05
N TYR A 313 -4.13 7.65 28.76
CA TYR A 313 -3.17 6.70 28.21
C TYR A 313 -1.99 7.42 27.56
N ASN A 314 -0.77 6.93 27.81
CA ASN A 314 0.42 7.38 27.10
C ASN A 314 0.44 6.72 25.70
N PRO A 315 0.45 7.51 24.60
CA PRO A 315 0.45 7.01 23.22
C PRO A 315 1.62 6.07 22.88
N GLU A 316 2.73 6.13 23.61
CA GLU A 316 3.88 5.22 23.47
C GLU A 316 3.55 3.77 23.84
N TYR A 317 2.43 3.54 24.55
CA TYR A 317 1.99 2.21 25.00
C TYR A 317 0.60 1.81 24.48
N VAL A 318 -0.01 2.63 23.62
CA VAL A 318 -1.29 2.31 22.98
C VAL A 318 -0.98 1.69 21.62
N LYS A 319 -1.36 0.43 21.40
CA LYS A 319 -1.13 -0.23 20.11
C LYS A 319 -1.96 0.45 19.01
N LEU A 320 -1.36 0.56 17.82
CA LEU A 320 -1.96 1.14 16.61
C LEU A 320 -1.94 0.10 15.50
N TYR A 321 -3.06 -0.07 14.83
CA TYR A 321 -3.25 -0.98 13.71
C TYR A 321 -3.64 -0.16 12.48
N VAL A 322 -2.94 -0.37 11.37
CA VAL A 322 -3.21 0.27 10.08
C VAL A 322 -3.63 -0.79 9.07
N GLY A 323 -4.86 -0.71 8.57
CA GLY A 323 -5.46 -1.66 7.65
C GLY A 323 -5.73 -3.02 8.29
N ARG A 324 -5.39 -4.10 7.58
CA ARG A 324 -5.66 -5.51 7.94
C ARG A 324 -4.43 -6.29 8.40
N ALA A 325 -3.34 -5.61 8.76
CA ALA A 325 -2.07 -6.25 9.10
C ALA A 325 -1.59 -5.87 10.50
N TYR A 326 -0.91 -6.80 11.16
CA TYR A 326 -0.16 -6.54 12.38
C TYR A 326 1.06 -5.67 12.04
N GLY A 327 1.05 -4.43 12.49
CA GLY A 327 2.24 -3.59 12.54
C GLY A 327 2.70 -3.44 13.99
N ASP A 328 4.01 -3.32 14.23
CA ASP A 328 4.57 -2.99 15.54
C ASP A 328 4.43 -1.49 15.87
N TYR A 329 3.33 -0.87 15.44
CA TYR A 329 3.06 0.55 15.63
C TYR A 329 2.36 0.81 16.96
N TYR A 330 2.67 1.97 17.51
CA TYR A 330 1.98 2.56 18.65
C TYR A 330 1.30 3.85 18.21
N LEU A 331 0.33 4.33 18.99
CA LEU A 331 -0.38 5.57 18.71
C LEU A 331 0.57 6.76 18.59
N TYR A 332 1.74 6.69 19.25
CA TYR A 332 2.82 7.66 19.07
C TYR A 332 3.35 7.74 17.63
N ASP A 333 3.36 6.63 16.88
CA ASP A 333 3.84 6.60 15.49
C ASP A 333 2.85 7.26 14.51
N MET A 334 1.63 7.57 14.98
CA MET A 334 0.61 8.26 14.20
C MET A 334 0.85 9.77 14.18
N GLU A 335 1.30 10.27 13.04
CA GLU A 335 1.41 11.70 12.77
C GLU A 335 0.09 12.27 12.27
N ILE A 336 -0.30 13.40 12.84
CA ILE A 336 -1.53 14.11 12.51
C ILE A 336 -1.23 15.07 11.35
N VAL A 337 -1.91 14.87 10.22
CA VAL A 337 -1.81 15.75 9.06
C VAL A 337 -2.97 16.75 9.05
N ASP A 338 -4.20 16.25 9.17
CA ASP A 338 -5.42 17.05 9.32
C ASP A 338 -6.51 16.25 10.06
N GLN A 339 -7.78 16.68 9.97
CA GLN A 339 -8.92 16.05 10.64
C GLN A 339 -9.17 14.60 10.17
N TYR A 340 -8.96 14.28 8.91
CA TYR A 340 -9.23 12.95 8.34
C TYR A 340 -7.98 12.27 7.79
N THR A 341 -6.84 12.96 7.77
CA THR A 341 -5.59 12.41 7.27
C THR A 341 -4.58 12.25 8.40
N VAL A 342 -4.08 11.03 8.57
CA VAL A 342 -2.92 10.73 9.42
C VAL A 342 -1.81 10.12 8.59
N ARG A 343 -0.60 10.05 9.16
CA ARG A 343 0.54 9.42 8.53
C ARG A 343 1.21 8.47 9.49
N VAL A 344 1.49 7.25 9.02
CA VAL A 344 2.21 6.22 9.77
C VAL A 344 3.30 5.69 8.85
N ASP A 345 4.55 5.68 9.32
CA ASP A 345 5.71 5.22 8.54
C ASP A 345 5.81 5.87 7.14
N GLY A 346 5.61 7.19 7.10
CA GLY A 346 5.67 7.98 5.85
C GLY A 346 4.45 7.83 4.92
N LYS A 347 3.52 6.92 5.19
CA LYS A 347 2.31 6.70 4.35
C LYS A 347 1.13 7.46 4.91
N GLU A 348 0.46 8.24 4.06
CA GLU A 348 -0.77 8.95 4.41
C GLU A 348 -1.96 8.01 4.33
N ILE A 349 -2.85 8.10 5.33
CA ILE A 349 -4.00 7.23 5.53
C ILE A 349 -5.22 8.12 5.75
N ASP A 350 -6.29 7.84 5.01
CA ASP A 350 -7.59 8.47 5.19
C ASP A 350 -8.36 7.72 6.28
N LEU A 351 -8.71 8.42 7.36
CA LEU A 351 -9.43 7.86 8.51
C LEU A 351 -10.86 7.46 8.15
N ARG A 352 -11.44 8.02 7.07
CA ARG A 352 -12.79 7.66 6.60
C ARG A 352 -12.87 6.25 6.00
N ASP A 353 -11.73 5.65 5.69
CA ASP A 353 -11.65 4.26 5.23
C ASP A 353 -11.65 3.25 6.40
N ASN A 354 -11.90 3.71 7.64
CA ASN A 354 -11.91 2.91 8.88
C ASN A 354 -10.66 2.03 9.05
N SER A 355 -9.54 2.50 8.51
CA SER A 355 -8.30 1.73 8.40
C SER A 355 -7.35 1.96 9.57
N VAL A 356 -7.75 2.69 10.62
CA VAL A 356 -6.90 2.96 11.78
C VAL A 356 -7.63 2.55 13.06
N VAL A 357 -7.08 1.59 13.78
CA VAL A 357 -7.60 1.10 15.06
C VAL A 357 -6.57 1.27 16.14
N ILE A 358 -7.00 1.67 17.34
CA ILE A 358 -6.15 1.76 18.53
C ILE A 358 -6.64 0.82 19.62
N ALA A 359 -5.71 0.28 20.41
CA ALA A 359 -6.03 -0.61 21.53
C ALA A 359 -5.46 -0.10 22.87
N PRO A 360 -6.14 0.84 23.55
CA PRO A 360 -5.80 1.24 24.91
C PRO A 360 -6.27 0.17 25.91
N GLY A 361 -5.32 -0.61 26.44
CA GLY A 361 -5.63 -1.75 27.32
C GLY A 361 -6.23 -2.90 26.52
N ASN A 362 -7.42 -3.37 26.92
CA ASN A 362 -8.14 -4.50 26.28
C ASN A 362 -9.36 -4.08 25.45
N ARG A 363 -9.50 -2.78 25.13
CA ARG A 363 -10.60 -2.24 24.31
C ARG A 363 -10.05 -1.70 23.00
N TYR A 364 -10.84 -1.78 21.94
CA TYR A 364 -10.44 -1.38 20.59
C TYR A 364 -11.34 -0.27 20.07
N TYR A 365 -10.75 0.67 19.36
CA TYR A 365 -11.48 1.81 18.82
C TYR A 365 -11.00 2.14 17.42
N ILE A 366 -11.94 2.31 16.49
CA ILE A 366 -11.67 2.94 15.20
C ILE A 366 -11.41 4.42 15.45
N VAL A 367 -10.36 4.95 14.83
CA VAL A 367 -10.08 6.39 14.80
C VAL A 367 -10.84 7.01 13.63
N GLU A 368 -12.01 7.58 13.91
CA GLU A 368 -12.90 8.17 12.90
C GLU A 368 -12.32 9.47 12.33
N ARG A 369 -11.80 10.31 13.22
CA ARG A 369 -11.18 11.60 12.88
C ARG A 369 -10.40 12.18 14.04
N VAL A 370 -9.50 13.10 13.70
CA VAL A 370 -8.79 13.95 14.66
C VAL A 370 -9.59 15.25 14.88
N ILE A 371 -9.98 15.53 16.11
CA ILE A 371 -10.61 16.80 16.48
C ILE A 371 -9.52 17.82 16.76
N LEU A 372 -9.29 18.72 15.79
CA LEU A 372 -8.35 19.84 15.91
C LEU A 372 -9.08 21.09 16.42
N SER A 373 -8.93 21.42 17.71
CA SER A 373 -9.52 22.63 18.29
C SER A 373 -8.49 23.73 18.58
N GLU A 374 -8.95 24.92 18.97
CA GLU A 374 -8.10 26.05 19.34
C GLU A 374 -7.22 25.77 20.57
N ASN A 375 -7.68 24.90 21.45
CA ASN A 375 -6.99 24.60 22.70
C ASN A 375 -6.44 23.17 22.73
N ASP A 376 -7.12 22.20 22.14
CA ASP A 376 -6.79 20.80 22.35
C ASP A 376 -6.95 19.93 21.11
N THR A 377 -6.23 18.81 21.09
CA THR A 377 -6.41 17.76 20.08
C THR A 377 -6.95 16.51 20.74
N ALA A 378 -8.01 15.95 20.16
CA ALA A 378 -8.61 14.70 20.61
C ALA A 378 -8.88 13.78 19.43
N LEU A 379 -9.20 12.52 19.72
CA LEU A 379 -9.68 11.57 18.72
C LEU A 379 -11.17 11.37 18.90
N GLU A 380 -11.90 11.39 17.80
CA GLU A 380 -13.24 10.84 17.75
C GLU A 380 -13.11 9.34 17.48
N LEU A 381 -13.74 8.55 18.35
CA LEU A 381 -13.51 7.12 18.43
C LEU A 381 -14.83 6.37 18.46
N THR A 382 -14.92 5.31 17.66
CA THR A 382 -16.01 4.34 17.71
C THR A 382 -15.46 3.05 18.30
N GLU A 383 -16.06 2.57 19.39
CA GLU A 383 -15.68 1.27 19.97
C GLU A 383 -15.92 0.16 18.92
N THR A 384 -14.97 -0.74 18.80
CA THR A 384 -14.99 -1.83 17.82
C THR A 384 -14.45 -3.12 18.43
N ASP A 385 -14.70 -4.25 17.77
CA ASP A 385 -14.14 -5.52 18.17
C ASP A 385 -12.63 -5.61 17.84
N PRO A 386 -11.87 -6.49 18.52
CA PRO A 386 -10.45 -6.67 18.28
C PRO A 386 -10.14 -6.97 16.82
N VAL A 387 -9.20 -6.19 16.27
CA VAL A 387 -8.65 -6.43 14.95
C VAL A 387 -7.64 -7.57 15.07
N ILE A 388 -8.07 -8.77 14.66
CA ILE A 388 -7.26 -9.99 14.41
C ILE A 388 -7.11 -10.90 15.65
N TYR A 389 -7.79 -12.05 15.61
CA TYR A 389 -7.63 -13.13 16.59
C TYR A 389 -6.69 -14.20 16.06
N ASN A 390 -5.55 -14.37 16.73
CA ASN A 390 -4.60 -15.44 16.45
C ASN A 390 -4.78 -16.54 17.49
N ARG A 391 -4.68 -17.81 17.08
CA ARG A 391 -4.73 -18.99 17.97
C ARG A 391 -6.08 -19.17 18.65
N LEU A 392 -7.15 -19.15 17.86
CA LEU A 392 -8.52 -19.40 18.34
C LEU A 392 -8.62 -20.70 19.14
N THR A 393 -9.53 -20.69 20.11
CA THR A 393 -9.86 -21.79 20.99
C THR A 393 -11.37 -22.01 20.99
N MET A 394 -11.83 -23.16 21.48
CA MET A 394 -13.28 -23.42 21.62
C MET A 394 -13.96 -22.38 22.53
N SER A 395 -13.24 -21.81 23.50
CA SER A 395 -13.79 -20.75 24.34
C SER A 395 -14.02 -19.44 23.60
N ASP A 396 -13.42 -19.22 22.44
CA ASP A 396 -13.65 -18.00 21.66
C ASP A 396 -14.95 -18.08 20.85
N ILE A 397 -15.58 -19.25 20.75
CA ILE A 397 -16.81 -19.44 19.98
C ILE A 397 -18.01 -19.39 20.93
N GLU A 398 -18.87 -18.38 20.77
CA GLU A 398 -20.14 -18.32 21.50
C GLU A 398 -21.11 -19.34 20.92
N ASP A 399 -21.27 -19.31 19.59
CA ASP A 399 -22.33 -20.03 18.91
C ASP A 399 -22.02 -20.47 17.49
N ILE A 400 -22.69 -21.56 17.10
CA ILE A 400 -22.72 -22.05 15.73
C ILE A 400 -24.18 -22.34 15.36
N TYR A 401 -24.65 -21.66 14.32
CA TYR A 401 -25.96 -21.87 13.73
C TYR A 401 -25.81 -22.67 12.43
N VAL A 402 -26.62 -23.71 12.27
CA VAL A 402 -26.78 -24.44 11.01
C VAL A 402 -28.19 -24.19 10.50
N GLY A 403 -28.30 -23.37 9.45
CA GLY A 403 -29.58 -22.80 9.03
C GLY A 403 -30.23 -22.02 10.20
N ASN A 404 -31.43 -22.44 10.61
CA ASN A 404 -32.16 -21.81 11.72
C ASN A 404 -31.93 -22.48 13.09
N SER A 405 -31.04 -23.48 13.19
CA SER A 405 -30.82 -24.25 14.42
C SER A 405 -29.45 -23.97 15.03
N ARG A 406 -29.44 -23.62 16.32
CA ARG A 406 -28.23 -23.47 17.12
C ARG A 406 -27.69 -24.84 17.53
N LEU A 407 -26.42 -25.13 17.26
CA LEU A 407 -25.76 -26.34 17.74
C LEU A 407 -25.49 -26.27 19.24
N ASN A 408 -25.46 -27.43 19.89
CA ASN A 408 -25.11 -27.50 21.31
C ASN A 408 -23.59 -27.54 21.47
N MET A 409 -23.00 -26.38 21.81
CA MET A 409 -21.55 -26.20 21.99
C MET A 409 -20.92 -27.19 22.97
N SER A 410 -21.65 -27.65 23.99
CA SER A 410 -21.12 -28.62 24.99
C SER A 410 -20.91 -30.02 24.42
N ARG A 411 -21.49 -30.33 23.26
CA ARG A 411 -21.36 -31.63 22.58
C ARG A 411 -20.32 -31.60 21.47
N ILE A 412 -19.81 -30.43 21.12
CA ILE A 412 -18.80 -30.28 20.06
C ILE A 412 -17.44 -30.60 20.66
N SER A 413 -16.77 -31.61 20.12
CA SER A 413 -15.44 -32.01 20.60
C SER A 413 -14.31 -31.36 19.82
N ARG A 414 -14.52 -31.06 18.54
CA ARG A 414 -13.49 -30.54 17.65
C ARG A 414 -14.06 -29.71 16.50
N ILE A 415 -13.36 -28.62 16.20
CA ILE A 415 -13.59 -27.78 15.03
C ILE A 415 -12.28 -27.60 14.27
N ASP A 416 -12.31 -27.83 12.97
CA ASP A 416 -11.21 -27.56 12.05
C ASP A 416 -11.73 -26.83 10.80
N PHE A 417 -10.81 -26.42 9.93
CA PHE A 417 -11.11 -25.75 8.67
C PHE A 417 -10.40 -26.40 7.50
N ILE A 418 -11.03 -26.40 6.33
CA ILE A 418 -10.36 -26.66 5.05
C ILE A 418 -10.34 -25.35 4.26
N ILE A 419 -9.14 -24.92 3.92
CA ILE A 419 -8.85 -23.67 3.20
C ILE A 419 -7.83 -24.00 2.11
N ASP A 420 -8.11 -23.63 0.87
CA ASP A 420 -7.23 -23.91 -0.29
C ASP A 420 -6.75 -25.38 -0.32
N ASN A 421 -7.70 -26.31 -0.14
CA ASN A 421 -7.49 -27.77 -0.13
C ASN A 421 -6.55 -28.31 0.97
N THR A 422 -6.23 -27.50 1.97
CA THR A 422 -5.41 -27.86 3.13
C THR A 422 -6.23 -27.74 4.40
N ARG A 423 -6.05 -28.66 5.35
CA ARG A 423 -6.74 -28.61 6.64
C ARG A 423 -5.91 -27.83 7.65
N TYR A 424 -6.58 -26.97 8.40
CA TYR A 424 -6.02 -26.18 9.49
C TYR A 424 -6.82 -26.46 10.77
N TYR A 425 -6.13 -26.59 11.89
CA TYR A 425 -6.76 -26.66 13.20
C TYR A 425 -7.31 -25.28 13.59
N LEU A 426 -8.26 -25.23 14.53
CA LEU A 426 -8.85 -23.98 15.01
C LEU A 426 -7.79 -22.94 15.43
N ASN A 427 -6.73 -23.37 16.10
CA ASN A 427 -5.66 -22.49 16.58
C ASN A 427 -4.61 -22.11 15.52
N GLU A 428 -4.73 -22.62 14.28
CA GLU A 428 -3.83 -22.32 13.17
C GLU A 428 -4.38 -21.26 12.22
N VAL A 429 -5.66 -20.91 12.37
CA VAL A 429 -6.29 -19.86 11.57
C VAL A 429 -6.39 -18.56 12.35
N THR A 430 -6.35 -17.47 11.60
CA THR A 430 -6.62 -16.13 12.11
C THR A 430 -7.90 -15.61 11.48
N ILE A 431 -8.82 -15.06 12.28
CA ILE A 431 -10.04 -14.42 11.77
C ILE A 431 -9.97 -12.91 12.04
N ASP A 432 -10.16 -12.11 10.99
CA ASP A 432 -10.20 -10.64 11.09
C ASP A 432 -11.59 -10.13 11.52
N ALA A 433 -11.68 -8.83 11.82
CA ALA A 433 -12.93 -8.20 12.26
C ALA A 433 -14.07 -8.26 11.21
N SER A 434 -13.76 -8.57 9.95
CA SER A 434 -14.75 -8.77 8.88
C SER A 434 -15.10 -10.25 8.67
N GLY A 435 -14.64 -11.14 9.55
CA GLY A 435 -14.86 -12.59 9.45
C GLY A 435 -13.97 -13.29 8.43
N ASN A 436 -13.00 -12.63 7.79
CA ASN A 436 -12.14 -13.31 6.82
C ASN A 436 -11.07 -14.15 7.52
N PHE A 437 -10.79 -15.33 6.98
CA PHE A 437 -9.75 -16.23 7.46
C PHE A 437 -8.42 -15.85 6.84
N SER A 438 -7.32 -15.93 7.60
CA SER A 438 -5.96 -15.79 7.11
C SER A 438 -5.11 -16.99 7.52
N VAL A 439 -4.46 -17.61 6.53
CA VAL A 439 -3.50 -18.72 6.66
C VAL A 439 -2.40 -18.54 5.62
N ASP A 440 -1.15 -18.90 5.94
CA ASP A 440 -0.01 -18.85 5.02
C ASP A 440 0.14 -17.54 4.22
N ASN A 441 -0.10 -16.40 4.88
CA ASN A 441 -0.09 -15.04 4.31
C ASN A 441 -1.11 -14.78 3.18
N LYS A 442 -2.16 -15.59 3.09
CA LYS A 442 -3.31 -15.39 2.21
C LYS A 442 -4.58 -15.19 3.04
N THR A 443 -5.53 -14.44 2.49
CA THR A 443 -6.82 -14.14 3.12
C THR A 443 -7.96 -14.72 2.28
N TYR A 444 -8.95 -15.32 2.95
CA TYR A 444 -10.08 -16.03 2.37
C TYR A 444 -11.39 -15.56 2.99
N LYS A 445 -12.43 -15.45 2.19
CA LYS A 445 -13.79 -15.14 2.62
C LYS A 445 -14.40 -16.33 3.37
N PRO A 446 -15.37 -16.09 4.27
CA PRO A 446 -16.06 -17.18 4.98
C PRO A 446 -16.57 -18.29 4.04
N TYR A 447 -17.20 -17.92 2.93
CA TYR A 447 -17.75 -18.88 1.96
C TYR A 447 -16.70 -19.66 1.15
N GLU A 448 -15.42 -19.28 1.23
CA GLU A 448 -14.30 -20.01 0.63
C GLU A 448 -13.71 -21.04 1.62
N VAL A 449 -14.21 -21.07 2.85
CA VAL A 449 -13.74 -21.93 3.94
C VAL A 449 -14.81 -22.95 4.29
N THR A 450 -14.41 -24.22 4.33
CA THR A 450 -15.26 -25.29 4.87
C THR A 450 -14.91 -25.51 6.34
N MET A 451 -15.89 -25.35 7.22
CA MET A 451 -15.78 -25.71 8.63
C MET A 451 -16.09 -27.20 8.81
N ILE A 452 -15.27 -27.90 9.59
CA ILE A 452 -15.50 -29.29 10.01
C ILE A 452 -15.88 -29.26 11.48
N ILE A 453 -17.02 -29.86 11.85
CA ILE A 453 -17.46 -30.02 13.24
C ILE A 453 -17.68 -31.51 13.49
N ASP A 454 -16.84 -32.11 14.32
CA ASP A 454 -16.90 -33.53 14.67
C ASP A 454 -17.05 -34.50 13.47
N GLY A 455 -16.45 -34.16 12.32
CA GLY A 455 -16.48 -34.97 11.10
C GLY A 455 -17.58 -34.62 10.10
N GLU A 456 -18.48 -33.71 10.45
CA GLU A 456 -19.49 -33.14 9.55
C GLU A 456 -18.99 -31.83 8.91
N TYR A 457 -19.45 -31.55 7.69
CA TYR A 457 -18.90 -30.49 6.85
C TYR A 457 -19.90 -29.37 6.60
N TYR A 458 -19.44 -28.13 6.75
CA TYR A 458 -20.28 -26.94 6.68
C TYR A 458 -19.63 -25.85 5.86
N THR A 459 -20.41 -25.22 4.99
CA THR A 459 -20.03 -23.93 4.38
C THR A 459 -20.33 -22.83 5.38
N ILE A 460 -19.41 -21.90 5.57
CA ILE A 460 -19.61 -20.73 6.43
C ILE A 460 -20.25 -19.62 5.58
N GLU A 461 -21.48 -19.24 5.91
CA GLU A 461 -22.23 -18.20 5.19
C GLU A 461 -21.92 -16.80 5.77
N ASP A 462 -21.79 -16.68 7.09
CA ASP A 462 -21.50 -15.43 7.79
C ASP A 462 -20.77 -15.71 9.11
N ILE A 463 -20.00 -14.73 9.57
CA ILE A 463 -19.36 -14.76 10.90
C ILE A 463 -19.64 -13.42 11.57
N ARG A 464 -20.22 -13.48 12.75
CA ARG A 464 -20.41 -12.30 13.61
C ARG A 464 -19.50 -12.38 14.81
N ILE A 465 -18.89 -11.25 15.12
CA ILE A 465 -18.02 -11.09 16.28
C ILE A 465 -18.72 -10.11 17.22
N TYR A 466 -18.85 -10.49 18.48
CA TYR A 466 -19.41 -9.64 19.52
C TYR A 466 -18.82 -10.03 20.88
N ASP A 467 -18.37 -9.04 21.66
CA ASP A 467 -17.75 -9.24 22.98
C ASP A 467 -16.65 -10.32 22.97
N GLN A 468 -15.82 -10.26 21.93
CA GLN A 468 -14.71 -11.19 21.71
C GLN A 468 -15.10 -12.65 21.50
N LYS A 469 -16.35 -12.91 21.13
CA LYS A 469 -16.82 -14.23 20.76
C LYS A 469 -17.28 -14.33 19.32
N PHE A 470 -17.05 -15.49 18.72
CA PHE A 470 -17.51 -15.81 17.37
C PHE A 470 -18.87 -16.48 17.40
N THR A 471 -19.77 -15.98 16.55
CA THR A 471 -20.99 -16.66 16.15
C THR A 471 -20.86 -17.03 14.67
N PHE A 472 -20.79 -18.32 14.36
CA PHE A 472 -20.73 -18.82 12.99
C PHE A 472 -22.14 -19.12 12.47
N TYR A 473 -22.45 -18.68 11.26
CA TYR A 473 -23.64 -19.07 10.53
C TYR A 473 -23.23 -19.96 9.37
N CYS A 474 -23.71 -21.18 9.42
CA CYS A 474 -23.25 -22.29 8.61
C CYS A 474 -24.40 -22.96 7.88
N LYS A 475 -24.07 -23.65 6.80
CA LYS A 475 -24.98 -24.54 6.08
C LYS A 475 -24.34 -25.91 5.90
N LEU A 476 -25.06 -26.96 6.28
CA LEU A 476 -24.64 -28.34 6.03
C LEU A 476 -24.40 -28.50 4.53
N THR A 477 -23.25 -29.03 4.16
CA THR A 477 -22.82 -29.12 2.76
C THR A 477 -22.38 -30.54 2.47
N ASP A 478 -22.87 -31.09 1.36
CA ASP A 478 -22.35 -32.34 0.80
C ASP A 478 -20.90 -32.08 0.40
N PHE A 479 -19.98 -32.70 1.14
CA PHE A 479 -18.54 -32.48 0.97
C PHE A 479 -17.95 -33.62 0.16
N ASP A 480 -18.22 -33.58 -1.14
CA ASP A 480 -17.76 -34.57 -2.14
C ASP A 480 -16.26 -34.40 -2.43
N LYS A 481 -15.44 -34.63 -1.39
CA LYS A 481 -14.00 -34.61 -1.47
C LYS A 481 -13.38 -35.90 -0.96
N VAL A 482 -12.22 -36.22 -1.53
CA VAL A 482 -11.32 -37.28 -1.08
C VAL A 482 -10.04 -36.66 -0.55
N ARG A 483 -9.52 -37.20 0.55
CA ARG A 483 -8.21 -36.79 1.04
C ARG A 483 -7.13 -37.66 0.40
N ILE A 484 -6.22 -37.05 -0.35
CA ILE A 484 -5.05 -37.72 -0.89
C ILE A 484 -3.79 -37.20 -0.21
N ASN A 485 -3.06 -38.09 0.45
CA ASN A 485 -2.00 -37.74 1.40
C ASN A 485 -2.57 -36.72 2.43
N SER A 486 -2.06 -35.48 2.42
CA SER A 486 -2.49 -34.39 3.31
C SER A 486 -3.41 -33.35 2.65
N LYS A 487 -3.80 -33.54 1.37
CA LYS A 487 -4.60 -32.56 0.61
C LYS A 487 -5.99 -33.10 0.27
N TYR A 488 -6.94 -32.19 0.08
CA TYR A 488 -8.33 -32.51 -0.26
C TYR A 488 -8.61 -32.20 -1.73
N TYR A 489 -9.20 -33.15 -2.44
CA TYR A 489 -9.53 -33.01 -3.87
C TYR A 489 -11.01 -33.30 -4.08
N ASP A 490 -11.64 -32.61 -5.01
CA ASP A 490 -13.01 -32.94 -5.43
C ASP A 490 -13.02 -34.37 -6.01
N VAL A 491 -14.01 -35.19 -5.64
CA VAL A 491 -14.08 -36.60 -6.06
C VAL A 491 -14.01 -36.77 -7.58
N ASN A 492 -14.60 -35.85 -8.35
CA ASN A 492 -14.58 -35.85 -9.81
C ASN A 492 -13.19 -35.66 -10.43
N ARG A 493 -12.20 -35.23 -9.65
CA ARG A 493 -10.81 -35.06 -10.08
C ARG A 493 -9.96 -36.30 -9.83
N VAL A 494 -10.55 -37.33 -9.21
CA VAL A 494 -9.86 -38.51 -8.72
C VAL A 494 -10.51 -39.78 -9.26
N GLN A 495 -9.71 -40.66 -9.85
CA GLN A 495 -10.17 -41.95 -10.37
C GLN A 495 -9.28 -43.08 -9.86
N ILE A 496 -9.85 -44.26 -9.68
CA ILE A 496 -9.09 -45.48 -9.46
C ILE A 496 -8.87 -46.17 -10.80
N VAL A 497 -7.63 -46.48 -11.10
CA VAL A 497 -7.25 -47.19 -12.32
C VAL A 497 -6.83 -48.60 -11.95
N ARG A 498 -7.39 -49.60 -12.65
CA ARG A 498 -7.01 -50.99 -12.48
C ARG A 498 -7.01 -51.70 -13.81
N ASP A 499 -5.91 -52.38 -14.14
CA ASP A 499 -5.73 -53.12 -15.40
C ASP A 499 -6.07 -52.27 -16.64
N GLY A 500 -5.78 -50.96 -16.59
CA GLY A 500 -6.06 -49.98 -17.65
C GLY A 500 -7.50 -49.45 -17.72
N ILE A 501 -8.40 -49.93 -16.84
CA ILE A 501 -9.78 -49.46 -16.70
C ILE A 501 -9.83 -48.37 -15.64
N ARG A 502 -10.49 -47.25 -15.95
CA ARG A 502 -10.72 -46.13 -15.04
C ARG A 502 -12.09 -46.29 -14.38
N TYR A 503 -12.15 -46.01 -13.10
CA TYR A 503 -13.36 -45.99 -12.29
C TYR A 503 -13.42 -44.64 -11.59
N ASP A 504 -14.54 -43.94 -11.74
CA ASP A 504 -14.78 -42.74 -10.94
C ASP A 504 -14.86 -43.13 -9.47
N LEU A 505 -14.41 -42.25 -8.57
CA LEU A 505 -14.29 -42.63 -7.16
C LEU A 505 -15.64 -43.03 -6.54
N ASP A 506 -16.75 -42.47 -7.03
CA ASP A 506 -18.11 -42.81 -6.62
C ASP A 506 -18.52 -44.25 -6.99
N GLU A 507 -17.84 -44.88 -7.96
CA GLU A 507 -18.03 -46.28 -8.32
C GLU A 507 -17.22 -47.24 -7.43
N VAL A 508 -16.38 -46.71 -6.55
CA VAL A 508 -15.43 -47.46 -5.71
C VAL A 508 -15.82 -47.39 -4.25
N LEU A 509 -16.41 -48.46 -3.75
CA LEU A 509 -16.76 -48.57 -2.33
C LEU A 509 -15.58 -49.13 -1.52
N VAL A 510 -15.03 -48.36 -0.59
CA VAL A 510 -14.02 -48.87 0.37
C VAL A 510 -14.71 -49.71 1.44
N VAL A 511 -14.49 -51.02 1.43
CA VAL A 511 -15.11 -51.98 2.37
C VAL A 511 -14.37 -51.99 3.71
N LYS A 512 -13.04 -51.93 3.65
CA LYS A 512 -12.11 -51.75 4.77
C LYS A 512 -10.77 -51.33 4.18
N ARG A 513 -9.81 -50.94 5.03
CA ARG A 513 -8.45 -50.60 4.59
C ARG A 513 -7.91 -51.59 3.55
N ASN A 514 -7.54 -51.05 2.39
CA ASN A 514 -6.99 -51.74 1.23
C ASN A 514 -7.91 -52.81 0.61
N VAL A 515 -9.22 -52.73 0.85
CA VAL A 515 -10.20 -53.62 0.23
C VAL A 515 -11.34 -52.78 -0.32
N VAL A 516 -11.50 -52.80 -1.64
CA VAL A 516 -12.50 -52.02 -2.37
C VAL A 516 -13.51 -52.93 -3.06
N ARG A 517 -14.70 -52.41 -3.35
CA ARG A 517 -15.71 -53.06 -4.17
C ARG A 517 -15.99 -52.17 -5.38
N ILE A 518 -15.83 -52.75 -6.56
CA ILE A 518 -16.04 -52.10 -7.86
C ILE A 518 -16.96 -53.01 -8.68
N GLY A 519 -18.08 -52.47 -9.20
CA GLY A 519 -19.04 -53.24 -9.97
C GLY A 519 -19.59 -54.48 -9.24
N GLY A 520 -19.78 -54.39 -7.91
CA GLY A 520 -20.29 -55.48 -7.06
C GLY A 520 -19.27 -56.57 -6.69
N LYS A 521 -18.05 -56.54 -7.23
CA LYS A 521 -16.97 -57.47 -6.88
C LYS A 521 -15.98 -56.82 -5.92
N GLN A 522 -15.50 -57.59 -4.95
CA GLN A 522 -14.56 -57.13 -3.95
C GLN A 522 -13.13 -57.49 -4.35
N TYR A 523 -12.21 -56.55 -4.14
CA TYR A 523 -10.80 -56.64 -4.49
C TYR A 523 -9.93 -56.22 -3.31
N THR A 524 -8.84 -56.94 -3.09
CA THR A 524 -7.77 -56.47 -2.20
C THR A 524 -6.79 -55.66 -3.04
N LEU A 525 -6.36 -54.51 -2.53
CA LEU A 525 -5.41 -53.63 -3.19
C LEU A 525 -4.10 -54.39 -3.45
N ASP A 526 -3.63 -54.34 -4.69
CA ASP A 526 -2.34 -54.85 -5.14
C ASP A 526 -1.71 -53.86 -6.13
N SER A 527 -0.58 -54.21 -6.74
CA SER A 527 0.15 -53.32 -7.66
C SER A 527 -0.61 -52.95 -8.94
N SER A 528 -1.70 -53.65 -9.28
CA SER A 528 -2.54 -53.31 -10.45
C SER A 528 -3.38 -52.05 -10.24
N PHE A 529 -3.58 -51.64 -8.99
CA PHE A 529 -4.33 -50.43 -8.65
C PHE A 529 -3.44 -49.20 -8.65
N LYS A 530 -3.91 -48.15 -9.31
CA LYS A 530 -3.33 -46.80 -9.32
C LYS A 530 -4.41 -45.77 -8.98
N CYS A 531 -3.99 -44.61 -8.50
CA CYS A 531 -4.85 -43.45 -8.31
C CYS A 531 -4.48 -42.41 -9.36
N ARG A 532 -5.47 -41.93 -10.12
CA ARG A 532 -5.32 -40.85 -11.07
C ARG A 532 -5.86 -39.57 -10.44
N ILE A 533 -5.04 -38.53 -10.39
CA ILE A 533 -5.36 -37.24 -9.75
C ILE A 533 -5.02 -36.15 -10.77
N ASP A 534 -6.02 -35.38 -11.22
CA ASP A 534 -5.81 -34.34 -12.24
C ASP A 534 -5.10 -34.82 -13.51
N GLY A 535 -5.32 -36.09 -13.86
CA GLY A 535 -4.68 -36.73 -15.02
C GLY A 535 -3.34 -37.43 -14.74
N GLN A 536 -2.72 -37.22 -13.58
CA GLN A 536 -1.47 -37.88 -13.19
C GLN A 536 -1.72 -39.20 -12.47
N ILE A 537 -0.96 -40.25 -12.82
CA ILE A 537 -1.11 -41.59 -12.24
C ILE A 537 -0.10 -41.77 -11.10
N HIS A 538 -0.57 -42.27 -9.97
CA HIS A 538 0.23 -42.54 -8.78
C HIS A 538 -0.01 -43.96 -8.27
N ASP A 539 1.03 -44.56 -7.68
CA ASP A 539 0.86 -45.83 -6.97
C ASP A 539 0.08 -45.62 -5.68
N ILE A 540 -0.95 -46.41 -5.45
CA ILE A 540 -1.69 -46.40 -4.19
C ILE A 540 -0.90 -47.18 -3.15
N LYS A 541 -0.46 -46.51 -2.09
CA LYS A 541 0.10 -47.15 -0.90
C LYS A 541 -1.01 -47.65 0.02
N GLN A 542 -2.06 -46.84 0.17
CA GLN A 542 -3.20 -47.16 1.02
C GLN A 542 -4.47 -46.52 0.48
N ILE A 543 -5.59 -47.21 0.61
CA ILE A 543 -6.93 -46.63 0.50
C ILE A 543 -7.76 -47.08 1.71
N ASP A 544 -8.44 -46.15 2.36
CA ASP A 544 -9.25 -46.40 3.55
C ASP A 544 -10.46 -45.47 3.59
N TYR A 545 -11.45 -45.79 4.44
CA TYR A 545 -12.51 -44.87 4.79
C TYR A 545 -12.24 -44.37 6.21
N ASP A 546 -11.89 -43.09 6.34
CA ASP A 546 -11.62 -42.50 7.65
C ASP A 546 -12.94 -42.12 8.30
N THR A 547 -13.35 -42.89 9.32
CA THR A 547 -14.62 -42.68 10.03
C THR A 547 -14.67 -41.37 10.81
N ASN A 548 -13.52 -40.79 11.17
CA ASN A 548 -13.50 -39.49 11.87
C ASN A 548 -13.68 -38.33 10.89
N LEU A 549 -13.33 -38.54 9.63
CA LEU A 549 -13.49 -37.56 8.54
C LEU A 549 -14.68 -37.87 7.66
N ASN A 550 -15.36 -38.99 7.89
CA ASN A 550 -16.46 -39.48 7.09
C ASN A 550 -16.18 -39.43 5.58
N MET A 551 -14.97 -39.83 5.16
CA MET A 551 -14.55 -39.76 3.75
C MET A 551 -13.53 -40.83 3.38
N VAL A 552 -13.38 -41.04 2.08
CA VAL A 552 -12.27 -41.82 1.52
C VAL A 552 -10.96 -41.07 1.70
N VAL A 553 -9.94 -41.78 2.15
CA VAL A 553 -8.56 -41.31 2.25
C VAL A 553 -7.64 -42.23 1.46
N ILE A 554 -6.75 -41.65 0.68
CA ILE A 554 -5.81 -42.38 -0.19
C ILE A 554 -4.40 -41.88 0.08
N GLU A 555 -3.48 -42.78 0.41
CA GLU A 555 -2.04 -42.47 0.45
C GLU A 555 -1.41 -42.96 -0.86
N VAL A 556 -0.67 -42.08 -1.53
CA VAL A 556 -0.01 -42.39 -2.81
C VAL A 556 1.50 -42.22 -2.71
N SER A 557 2.25 -42.78 -3.67
CA SER A 557 3.66 -42.44 -3.84
C SER A 557 3.83 -41.00 -4.31
N GLU A 558 4.89 -40.33 -3.84
CA GLU A 558 5.37 -39.13 -4.51
C GLU A 558 5.69 -39.53 -5.95
N SER A 559 5.13 -38.80 -6.91
CA SER A 559 5.05 -39.14 -8.33
C SER A 559 6.26 -39.94 -8.80
N SER A 560 6.06 -41.23 -9.12
CA SER A 560 7.00 -41.94 -9.98
C SER A 560 6.94 -41.27 -11.35
N THR A 561 8.09 -40.86 -11.88
CA THR A 561 8.29 -40.30 -13.21
C THR A 561 8.03 -41.34 -14.31
N GLY A 562 6.84 -41.92 -14.32
CA GLY A 562 6.48 -43.05 -15.18
C GLY A 562 5.07 -42.89 -15.73
N SER A 563 4.99 -42.41 -16.97
CA SER A 563 3.80 -42.18 -17.81
C SER A 563 2.89 -41.02 -17.36
N GLU A 564 3.23 -39.79 -17.77
CA GLU A 564 2.24 -38.71 -17.84
C GLU A 564 1.22 -39.11 -18.93
N GLU A 565 -0.02 -39.40 -18.59
CA GLU A 565 -1.04 -39.39 -19.64
C GLU A 565 -1.23 -37.96 -20.15
N PRO A 566 -1.65 -37.78 -21.41
CA PRO A 566 -2.02 -36.47 -21.91
C PRO A 566 -3.11 -35.84 -21.03
N THR A 567 -2.87 -34.63 -20.52
CA THR A 567 -3.88 -33.81 -19.84
C THR A 567 -4.80 -33.10 -20.84
N SER A 568 -4.44 -33.07 -22.13
CA SER A 568 -5.29 -32.55 -23.20
C SER A 568 -4.99 -33.19 -24.56
N TYR A 569 -6.04 -33.39 -25.36
CA TYR A 569 -5.95 -33.91 -26.73
C TYR A 569 -6.21 -32.79 -27.74
N LEU A 570 -5.36 -32.73 -28.76
CA LEU A 570 -5.43 -31.76 -29.85
C LEU A 570 -5.52 -32.50 -31.18
N PHE A 571 -6.65 -32.38 -31.86
CA PHE A 571 -6.90 -33.06 -33.13
C PHE A 571 -6.61 -32.12 -34.29
N TYR A 572 -5.70 -32.51 -35.18
CA TYR A 572 -5.28 -31.71 -36.33
C TYR A 572 -5.61 -32.42 -37.63
N ASN A 573 -6.07 -31.70 -38.65
CA ASN A 573 -6.11 -32.20 -40.03
C ASN A 573 -5.38 -31.20 -40.94
N LYS A 574 -4.42 -31.69 -41.74
CA LYS A 574 -3.58 -30.87 -42.64
C LYS A 574 -2.96 -29.63 -41.95
N GLY A 575 -2.58 -29.79 -40.67
CA GLY A 575 -1.99 -28.74 -39.84
C GLY A 575 -2.97 -27.72 -39.25
N LEU A 576 -4.27 -27.82 -39.55
CA LEU A 576 -5.32 -27.03 -38.91
C LEU A 576 -5.81 -27.74 -37.65
N LEU A 577 -5.86 -27.04 -36.52
CA LEU A 577 -6.48 -27.55 -35.29
C LEU A 577 -7.99 -27.69 -35.53
N LEU A 578 -8.47 -28.92 -35.63
CA LEU A 578 -9.90 -29.21 -35.74
C LEU A 578 -10.59 -28.99 -34.39
N GLN A 579 -9.97 -29.49 -33.32
CA GLN A 579 -10.62 -29.53 -32.03
C GLN A 579 -9.65 -29.73 -30.86
N THR A 580 -10.04 -29.18 -29.70
CA THR A 580 -9.53 -29.57 -28.39
C THR A 580 -10.58 -30.40 -27.65
N SER A 581 -10.18 -31.26 -26.72
CA SER A 581 -11.07 -32.16 -25.95
C SER A 581 -12.23 -31.48 -25.17
N LEU A 582 -12.42 -30.16 -25.27
CA LEU A 582 -13.41 -29.39 -24.51
C LEU A 582 -14.59 -28.83 -25.33
N THR A 583 -14.67 -29.06 -26.65
CA THR A 583 -15.61 -28.31 -27.51
C THR A 583 -16.70 -29.11 -28.24
N ASN A 584 -16.48 -30.37 -28.63
CA ASN A 584 -17.51 -31.28 -29.15
C ASN A 584 -17.22 -32.73 -28.70
N PRO A 585 -18.17 -33.67 -28.73
CA PRO A 585 -17.84 -35.08 -28.49
C PRO A 585 -16.92 -35.61 -29.60
N VAL A 586 -15.82 -36.26 -29.21
CA VAL A 586 -14.90 -36.98 -30.11
C VAL A 586 -15.14 -38.46 -29.90
N TYR A 587 -15.27 -39.22 -30.98
CA TYR A 587 -15.46 -40.67 -30.90
C TYR A 587 -14.28 -41.41 -31.52
N ILE A 588 -13.93 -42.56 -30.95
CA ILE A 588 -12.95 -43.51 -31.52
C ILE A 588 -13.65 -44.84 -31.83
N TYR A 589 -13.38 -45.40 -33.00
CA TYR A 589 -13.90 -46.71 -33.37
C TYR A 589 -13.05 -47.82 -32.74
N THR A 590 -13.59 -48.48 -31.72
CA THR A 590 -12.87 -49.52 -30.97
C THR A 590 -13.81 -50.61 -30.48
N GLY A 591 -13.33 -51.86 -30.41
CA GLY A 591 -14.16 -53.01 -30.05
C GLY A 591 -15.41 -53.17 -30.96
N GLY A 592 -15.28 -52.81 -32.24
CA GLY A 592 -16.34 -52.90 -33.25
C GLY A 592 -17.45 -51.84 -33.18
N ASN A 593 -17.32 -50.83 -32.32
CA ASN A 593 -18.31 -49.76 -32.17
C ASN A 593 -17.64 -48.39 -31.97
N TRP A 594 -18.38 -47.31 -32.23
CA TRP A 594 -17.97 -45.97 -31.84
C TRP A 594 -18.11 -45.79 -30.32
N ARG A 595 -17.05 -45.30 -29.69
CA ARG A 595 -16.96 -45.00 -28.25
C ARG A 595 -16.52 -43.58 -28.04
N ASP A 596 -16.87 -42.99 -26.90
CA ASP A 596 -16.35 -41.69 -26.56
C ASP A 596 -14.81 -41.79 -26.47
N PHE A 597 -14.10 -40.80 -26.97
CA PHE A 597 -12.64 -40.79 -26.92
C PHE A 597 -12.17 -40.75 -25.46
N ASP A 598 -12.94 -40.18 -24.55
CA ASP A 598 -12.63 -40.17 -23.12
C ASP A 598 -12.78 -41.57 -22.46
N ASP A 599 -13.48 -42.51 -23.11
CA ASP A 599 -13.61 -43.90 -22.67
C ASP A 599 -12.33 -44.73 -22.90
N VAL A 600 -11.35 -44.19 -23.65
CA VAL A 600 -10.08 -44.89 -23.94
C VAL A 600 -8.90 -44.31 -23.16
N THR A 601 -7.93 -45.17 -22.93
CA THR A 601 -6.71 -44.86 -22.18
C THR A 601 -5.54 -44.84 -23.15
N VAL A 602 -4.99 -43.68 -23.50
CA VAL A 602 -3.79 -43.62 -24.36
C VAL A 602 -2.59 -44.14 -23.58
N LEU A 603 -2.05 -45.28 -24.02
CA LEU A 603 -0.94 -45.98 -23.35
C LEU A 603 0.43 -45.48 -23.82
N SER A 604 0.51 -45.04 -25.08
CA SER A 604 1.73 -44.53 -25.72
C SER A 604 1.34 -43.71 -26.96
N PRO A 605 2.27 -43.01 -27.63
CA PRO A 605 1.98 -42.35 -28.89
C PRO A 605 1.30 -43.27 -29.91
N THR A 606 1.67 -44.54 -29.93
CA THR A 606 1.19 -45.49 -30.94
C THR A 606 0.07 -46.40 -30.48
N SER A 607 -0.39 -46.33 -29.23
CA SER A 607 -1.34 -47.30 -28.69
C SER A 607 -2.28 -46.74 -27.64
N TYR A 608 -3.51 -47.28 -27.60
CA TYR A 608 -4.50 -47.00 -26.56
C TYR A 608 -5.11 -48.31 -26.04
N SER A 609 -5.78 -48.25 -24.89
CA SER A 609 -6.53 -49.37 -24.33
C SER A 609 -8.02 -49.02 -24.23
N TYR A 610 -8.86 -50.02 -24.46
CA TYR A 610 -10.28 -49.96 -24.16
C TYR A 610 -10.70 -51.25 -23.46
N LYS A 611 -11.27 -51.13 -22.25
CA LYS A 611 -11.69 -52.26 -21.41
C LYS A 611 -10.59 -53.33 -21.25
N GLY A 612 -9.35 -52.90 -21.01
CA GLY A 612 -8.19 -53.78 -20.80
C GLY A 612 -7.62 -54.42 -22.07
N THR A 613 -8.22 -54.19 -23.24
CA THR A 613 -7.65 -54.63 -24.53
C THR A 613 -6.85 -53.49 -25.15
N SER A 614 -5.64 -53.76 -25.61
CA SER A 614 -4.77 -52.78 -26.27
C SER A 614 -5.01 -52.75 -27.78
N TYR A 615 -5.00 -51.56 -28.36
CA TYR A 615 -5.23 -51.26 -29.77
C TYR A 615 -4.14 -50.30 -30.28
N ASN A 616 -3.89 -50.33 -31.59
CA ASN A 616 -3.02 -49.34 -32.24
C ASN A 616 -3.77 -48.02 -32.40
N LEU A 617 -3.11 -46.93 -32.04
CA LEU A 617 -3.66 -45.58 -32.19
C LEU A 617 -3.43 -45.04 -33.61
N ILE A 618 -2.27 -45.32 -34.21
CA ILE A 618 -2.04 -45.06 -35.64
C ILE A 618 -2.91 -46.02 -36.46
N GLY A 619 -3.69 -45.47 -37.39
CA GLY A 619 -4.70 -46.17 -38.17
C GLY A 619 -6.04 -46.35 -37.45
N ALA A 620 -6.21 -45.79 -36.24
CA ALA A 620 -7.51 -45.77 -35.58
C ALA A 620 -8.44 -44.78 -36.29
N ARG A 621 -9.73 -45.13 -36.37
CA ARG A 621 -10.76 -44.24 -36.91
C ARG A 621 -11.33 -43.35 -35.81
N ILE A 622 -11.36 -42.06 -36.07
CA ILE A 622 -11.86 -41.02 -35.16
C ILE A 622 -12.99 -40.25 -35.86
N ARG A 623 -14.05 -39.92 -35.12
CA ARG A 623 -15.16 -39.11 -35.62
C ARG A 623 -15.30 -37.84 -34.80
N ILE A 624 -15.27 -36.70 -35.48
CA ILE A 624 -15.44 -35.37 -34.89
C ILE A 624 -16.52 -34.64 -35.67
N ALA A 625 -17.55 -34.16 -34.97
CA ALA A 625 -18.69 -33.44 -35.58
C ALA A 625 -19.34 -34.18 -36.78
N GLY A 626 -19.34 -35.51 -36.75
CA GLY A 626 -19.95 -36.36 -37.79
C GLY A 626 -19.03 -36.69 -38.99
N VAL A 627 -17.83 -36.12 -39.06
CA VAL A 627 -16.82 -36.44 -40.09
C VAL A 627 -15.88 -37.52 -39.55
N GLU A 628 -15.55 -38.52 -40.38
CA GLU A 628 -14.64 -39.61 -40.04
C GLU A 628 -13.23 -39.30 -40.54
N TYR A 629 -12.24 -39.70 -39.73
CA TYR A 629 -10.83 -39.50 -39.99
C TYR A 629 -10.04 -40.73 -39.58
N GLU A 630 -8.92 -40.98 -40.26
CA GLU A 630 -7.89 -41.91 -39.82
C GLU A 630 -6.78 -41.17 -39.08
N VAL A 631 -6.29 -41.75 -37.98
CA VAL A 631 -5.11 -41.24 -37.26
C VAL A 631 -3.85 -41.61 -38.03
N VAL A 632 -3.19 -40.62 -38.61
CA VAL A 632 -1.97 -40.81 -39.42
C VAL A 632 -0.68 -40.58 -38.65
N ASP A 633 -0.71 -39.72 -37.64
CA ASP A 633 0.46 -39.41 -36.82
C ASP A 633 0.03 -38.95 -35.41
N THR A 634 0.94 -39.09 -34.46
CA THR A 634 0.72 -38.69 -33.06
C THR A 634 1.98 -38.10 -32.48
N ASN A 635 1.84 -37.06 -31.66
CA ASN A 635 2.98 -36.45 -30.99
C ASN A 635 2.63 -36.14 -29.53
N TRP A 636 3.41 -36.70 -28.61
CA TRP A 636 3.26 -36.47 -27.19
C TRP A 636 4.25 -35.41 -26.70
N GLN A 637 3.71 -34.29 -26.24
CA GLN A 637 4.48 -33.19 -25.64
C GLN A 637 4.42 -33.29 -24.11
N GLY A 638 5.18 -34.25 -23.54
CA GLY A 638 5.19 -34.54 -22.09
C GLY A 638 5.29 -33.30 -21.20
N SER A 639 6.24 -32.39 -21.49
CA SER A 639 6.43 -31.15 -20.71
C SER A 639 5.23 -30.18 -20.68
N THR A 640 4.23 -30.37 -21.54
CA THR A 640 3.00 -29.56 -21.58
C THR A 640 1.73 -30.36 -21.36
N GLY A 641 1.85 -31.69 -21.16
CA GLY A 641 0.71 -32.61 -21.05
C GLY A 641 -0.16 -32.69 -22.32
N LYS A 642 0.29 -32.17 -23.46
CA LYS A 642 -0.48 -32.15 -24.71
C LYS A 642 -0.19 -33.37 -25.56
N PHE A 643 -1.23 -33.96 -26.11
CA PHE A 643 -1.13 -35.04 -27.09
C PHE A 643 -1.81 -34.64 -28.38
N LEU A 644 -1.00 -34.53 -29.42
CA LEU A 644 -1.41 -34.11 -30.73
C LEU A 644 -1.72 -35.36 -31.54
N ILE A 645 -2.91 -35.37 -32.13
CA ILE A 645 -3.40 -36.46 -32.98
C ILE A 645 -3.62 -35.85 -34.35
N HIS A 646 -2.82 -36.28 -35.32
CA HIS A 646 -2.91 -35.86 -36.69
C HIS A 646 -3.82 -36.83 -37.45
N LEU A 647 -4.81 -36.24 -38.10
CA LEU A 647 -5.93 -36.88 -38.76
C LEU A 647 -5.86 -36.61 -40.26
N GLU A 648 -6.20 -37.62 -41.04
CA GLU A 648 -6.52 -37.48 -42.46
C GLU A 648 -7.98 -37.89 -42.67
N GLU A 649 -8.71 -37.15 -43.50
CA GLU A 649 -10.13 -37.43 -43.75
C GLU A 649 -10.22 -38.71 -44.59
N ASP A 650 -11.00 -39.67 -44.08
CA ASP A 650 -11.14 -41.04 -44.62
C ASP A 650 -11.97 -41.06 -45.92
#